data_AF-A0A945E338-F1
#
_entry.id   AF-A0A945E338-F1
#
_cell.length_a   1.000
_cell.length_b   1.000
_cell.length_c   1.000
_cell.angle_alpha   90.00
_cell.angle_beta   90.00
_cell.angle_gamma   90.00
#
_symmetry.space_group_name_H-M   'P 1'
#
loop_
_entity.id
_entity.type
_entity.pdbx_description
1 polymer ?
#
loop_
_entity_poly.entity_id
_entity_poly.type
_entity_poly.pdbx_seq_one_letter_code
_entity_poly.pdbx_strand_id
1 'polypeptide(L)'
;MTKEAKLEQEETIEKKNISPSIEDLLEAKEWQLLFQQQFMTAHELSDVKKNHLPELEGAEYKVETEKLLKLKSILEKNPDDSEFREMIPEIKKLLPRQFDEMTGMIQHHEHEGYDPTEHTVNTLYELETDQLDEKDRIIARTAMIFHDVGKVKDPLKRLHPYWSAEIAKDFIKKMNFEPEAQDRILNHIRRHDALGDISREDGRNILSPNSVLSFFSNQTELEIHFQIVRADIKSIPKLSKYEEKIISSYNLLRQELQNDSDRKKPTNEANIDLPFEMVDRQEATDIISSIFEEYFYEAYLFKEIDITENQQERQNKFSSLSEEDKKTIEQFIIQESILNQEDMAFALKITGRETDEQYVDELEKKYSLELHNLRVAVYVFKNTYNTWWLKDNFPPNYQPSDAELTIIKSKVDSIAEAAKVLANFQVDATHATNEETFDVIDKSKALIKATEKTSTDGSQYEGNGVYTGILGGFDWWGNQSLDLFHMKLPLSEAIPIFINFNFPKAMANVLCEVLDIEKDLRDVAIPHGLQEYHQTEYNDVDISEWKLKILREILGTEVYLISDHNELPCVIADTDKDPILWGSICNVLRIRRFIPISSLLDYAIDGYEDKIDSEEPISSGPYFQEQEIKEWQDELIGKTLRIRGIKIEDIE
;
A
#
# COMPACT_ATOMS: atom_id res chain seq x y z
N MET A 1 -41.84 -9.46 25.96
CA MET A 1 -42.38 -10.22 24.81
C MET A 1 -42.93 -11.54 25.33
N THR A 2 -44.23 -11.77 25.16
CA THR A 2 -44.95 -12.97 25.61
C THR A 2 -44.68 -14.15 24.68
N LYS A 3 -44.81 -15.38 25.22
CA LYS A 3 -44.60 -16.66 24.51
C LYS A 3 -45.46 -16.84 23.25
N GLU A 4 -46.53 -16.07 23.12
CA GLU A 4 -47.41 -16.05 21.95
C GLU A 4 -46.85 -15.22 20.78
N ALA A 5 -45.95 -14.26 21.03
CA ALA A 5 -45.28 -13.50 19.96
C ALA A 5 -44.12 -14.28 19.30
N LYS A 6 -43.77 -15.47 19.82
CA LYS A 6 -42.81 -16.39 19.20
C LYS A 6 -43.48 -17.42 18.28
N LEU A 7 -44.80 -17.55 18.33
CA LEU A 7 -45.56 -18.49 17.48
C LEU A 7 -46.06 -17.86 16.18
N GLU A 8 -46.09 -16.53 16.07
CA GLU A 8 -46.48 -15.82 14.83
C GLU A 8 -45.32 -15.49 13.88
N GLN A 9 -44.06 -15.79 14.24
CA GLN A 9 -42.90 -15.67 13.34
C GLN A 9 -42.39 -17.02 12.81
N GLU A 10 -42.98 -18.15 13.23
CA GLU A 10 -42.68 -19.49 12.71
C GLU A 10 -43.71 -20.00 11.67
N GLU A 11 -44.76 -19.22 11.36
CA GLU A 11 -45.74 -19.52 10.31
C GLU A 11 -45.56 -18.64 9.07
N THR A 12 -44.43 -18.76 8.35
CA THR A 12 -44.39 -18.55 6.89
C THR A 12 -43.18 -19.18 6.21
N ILE A 13 -42.89 -20.45 6.49
CA ILE A 13 -42.22 -21.31 5.51
C ILE A 13 -43.04 -22.60 5.40
N GLU A 14 -44.25 -22.47 4.84
CA GLU A 14 -44.80 -23.59 4.09
C GLU A 14 -43.78 -23.88 2.96
N LYS A 15 -42.91 -24.87 3.18
CA LYS A 15 -42.29 -25.62 2.08
C LYS A 15 -43.43 -26.28 1.32
N LYS A 16 -44.04 -25.51 0.41
CA LYS A 16 -44.74 -26.07 -0.73
C LYS A 16 -43.72 -26.93 -1.47
N ASN A 17 -43.77 -28.24 -1.23
CA ASN A 17 -43.24 -29.25 -2.14
C ASN A 17 -44.05 -29.14 -3.44
N ILE A 18 -43.79 -28.10 -4.22
CA ILE A 18 -44.18 -28.03 -5.62
C ILE A 18 -43.27 -29.02 -6.31
N SER A 19 -43.84 -30.14 -6.76
CA SER A 19 -43.13 -30.98 -7.71
C SER A 19 -42.86 -30.12 -8.94
N PRO A 20 -41.62 -30.11 -9.48
CA PRO A 20 -41.31 -29.31 -10.66
C PRO A 20 -42.26 -29.65 -11.81
N SER A 21 -42.68 -28.63 -12.54
CA SER A 21 -43.57 -28.80 -13.70
C SER A 21 -42.86 -29.64 -14.78
N ILE A 22 -43.63 -30.19 -15.74
CA ILE A 22 -43.03 -30.89 -16.88
C ILE A 22 -42.13 -29.92 -17.68
N GLU A 23 -42.50 -28.65 -17.74
CA GLU A 23 -41.73 -27.60 -18.40
C GLU A 23 -40.40 -27.38 -17.65
N ASP A 24 -40.41 -27.26 -16.33
CA ASP A 24 -39.20 -27.11 -15.49
C ASP A 24 -38.25 -28.30 -15.65
N LEU A 25 -38.80 -29.52 -15.77
CA LEU A 25 -38.02 -30.75 -15.98
C LEU A 25 -37.42 -30.84 -17.40
N LEU A 26 -38.13 -30.34 -18.40
CA LEU A 26 -37.64 -30.27 -19.79
C LEU A 26 -36.54 -29.21 -19.91
N GLU A 27 -36.73 -28.05 -19.28
CA GLU A 27 -35.75 -26.96 -19.24
C GLU A 27 -34.48 -27.39 -18.50
N ALA A 28 -34.61 -28.00 -17.31
CA ALA A 28 -33.46 -28.53 -16.56
C ALA A 28 -32.69 -29.60 -17.36
N LYS A 29 -33.39 -30.41 -18.16
CA LYS A 29 -32.76 -31.41 -19.04
C LYS A 29 -32.05 -30.76 -20.22
N GLU A 30 -32.57 -29.66 -20.75
CA GLU A 30 -31.91 -28.86 -21.79
C GLU A 30 -30.62 -28.23 -21.26
N TRP A 31 -30.65 -27.60 -20.08
CA TRP A 31 -29.46 -27.07 -19.42
C TRP A 31 -28.41 -28.15 -19.16
N GLN A 32 -28.84 -29.33 -18.70
CA GLN A 32 -27.93 -30.45 -18.47
C GLN A 32 -27.35 -30.99 -19.79
N LEU A 33 -28.10 -30.97 -20.88
CA LEU A 33 -27.62 -31.37 -22.21
C LEU A 33 -26.58 -30.38 -22.75
N LEU A 34 -26.82 -29.07 -22.62
CA LEU A 34 -25.86 -28.03 -23.02
C LEU A 34 -24.55 -28.15 -22.25
N PHE A 35 -24.62 -28.39 -20.94
CA PHE A 35 -23.44 -28.68 -20.11
C PHE A 35 -22.70 -29.94 -20.55
N GLN A 36 -23.43 -31.05 -20.82
CA GLN A 36 -22.82 -32.29 -21.32
C GLN A 36 -22.15 -32.12 -22.69
N GLN A 37 -22.69 -31.22 -23.52
CA GLN A 37 -22.15 -30.86 -24.83
C GLN A 37 -21.07 -29.78 -24.77
N GLN A 38 -20.66 -29.34 -23.57
CA GLN A 38 -19.64 -28.31 -23.34
C GLN A 38 -20.01 -26.92 -23.88
N PHE A 39 -21.30 -26.65 -24.13
CA PHE A 39 -21.80 -25.31 -24.47
C PHE A 39 -22.03 -24.43 -23.23
N MET A 40 -21.99 -25.03 -22.04
CA MET A 40 -22.04 -24.34 -20.75
C MET A 40 -20.94 -24.84 -19.83
N THR A 41 -20.42 -23.95 -18.99
CA THR A 41 -19.50 -24.32 -17.92
C THR A 41 -20.25 -24.73 -16.65
N ALA A 42 -19.51 -25.30 -15.69
CA ALA A 42 -20.07 -25.65 -14.38
C ALA A 42 -20.47 -24.39 -13.58
N HIS A 43 -19.77 -23.27 -13.83
CA HIS A 43 -20.06 -21.97 -13.24
C HIS A 43 -21.40 -21.44 -13.76
N GLU A 44 -21.57 -21.37 -15.07
CA GLU A 44 -22.82 -20.92 -15.70
C GLU A 44 -24.02 -21.80 -15.32
N LEU A 45 -23.83 -23.13 -15.24
CA LEU A 45 -24.87 -24.06 -14.80
C LEU A 45 -25.26 -23.85 -13.32
N SER A 46 -24.31 -23.42 -12.47
CA SER A 46 -24.59 -23.07 -11.08
C SER A 46 -25.42 -21.78 -10.98
N ASP A 47 -25.11 -20.77 -11.80
CA ASP A 47 -25.81 -19.48 -11.80
C ASP A 47 -27.27 -19.61 -12.25
N VAL A 48 -27.51 -20.39 -13.31
CA VAL A 48 -28.86 -20.76 -13.76
C VAL A 48 -29.68 -21.38 -12.62
N LYS A 49 -29.06 -22.24 -11.79
CA LYS A 49 -29.74 -22.90 -10.66
C LYS A 49 -30.05 -21.94 -9.51
N LYS A 50 -29.19 -20.93 -9.26
CA LYS A 50 -29.32 -19.98 -8.15
C LYS A 50 -30.34 -18.88 -8.44
N ASN A 51 -30.35 -18.35 -9.66
CA ASN A 51 -31.13 -17.14 -9.99
C ASN A 51 -32.56 -17.42 -10.48
N HIS A 52 -32.97 -18.70 -10.54
CA HIS A 52 -34.33 -19.15 -10.86
C HIS A 52 -34.93 -18.68 -12.19
N LEU A 53 -34.14 -18.08 -13.08
CA LEU A 53 -34.32 -17.98 -14.54
C LEU A 53 -33.04 -17.28 -15.07
N PRO A 54 -32.27 -17.89 -15.98
CA PRO A 54 -31.17 -17.17 -16.63
C PRO A 54 -31.75 -16.08 -17.56
N GLU A 55 -31.01 -15.00 -17.75
CA GLU A 55 -31.35 -13.97 -18.74
C GLU A 55 -31.24 -14.46 -20.20
N LEU A 56 -30.72 -15.67 -20.42
CA LEU A 56 -30.41 -16.26 -21.73
C LEU A 56 -31.22 -17.51 -22.04
N GLU A 57 -31.54 -17.72 -23.32
CA GLU A 57 -32.08 -18.98 -23.85
C GLU A 57 -30.94 -19.96 -24.19
N GLY A 58 -31.19 -21.27 -24.08
CA GLY A 58 -30.18 -22.31 -24.35
C GLY A 58 -29.54 -22.25 -25.75
N ALA A 59 -30.24 -21.70 -26.74
CA ALA A 59 -29.72 -21.48 -28.09
C ALA A 59 -28.59 -20.44 -28.16
N GLU A 60 -28.58 -19.45 -27.25
CA GLU A 60 -27.62 -18.36 -27.25
C GLU A 60 -26.24 -18.82 -26.77
N TYR A 61 -26.18 -19.68 -25.75
CA TYR A 61 -24.95 -20.33 -25.28
C TYR A 61 -24.24 -21.14 -26.38
N LYS A 62 -25.03 -21.83 -27.21
CA LYS A 62 -24.50 -22.60 -28.33
C LYS A 62 -23.88 -21.68 -29.38
N VAL A 63 -24.59 -20.63 -29.79
CA VAL A 63 -24.10 -19.65 -30.79
C VAL A 63 -22.83 -18.96 -30.29
N GLU A 64 -22.79 -18.57 -29.02
CA GLU A 64 -21.60 -17.98 -28.40
C GLU A 64 -20.41 -18.95 -28.41
N THR A 65 -20.61 -20.21 -28.01
CA THR A 65 -19.55 -21.23 -28.03
C THR A 65 -19.04 -21.47 -29.46
N GLU A 66 -19.93 -21.52 -30.46
CA GLU A 66 -19.53 -21.65 -31.87
C GLU A 66 -18.69 -20.45 -32.36
N LYS A 67 -19.06 -19.22 -31.97
CA LYS A 67 -18.27 -18.02 -32.26
C LYS A 67 -16.88 -18.09 -31.61
N LEU A 68 -16.80 -18.50 -30.33
CA LEU A 68 -15.56 -18.64 -29.57
C LEU A 68 -14.63 -19.69 -30.16
N LEU A 69 -15.15 -20.85 -30.57
CA LEU A 69 -14.37 -21.89 -31.26
C LEU A 69 -13.86 -21.40 -32.62
N LYS A 70 -14.65 -20.62 -33.35
CA LYS A 70 -14.21 -20.01 -34.61
C LYS A 70 -13.13 -18.96 -34.38
N LEU A 71 -13.26 -18.15 -33.32
CA LEU A 71 -12.25 -17.18 -32.91
C LEU A 71 -10.92 -17.88 -32.60
N LYS A 72 -10.95 -18.95 -31.79
CA LYS A 72 -9.76 -19.77 -31.54
C LYS A 72 -9.13 -20.30 -32.83
N SER A 73 -9.93 -20.84 -33.74
CA SER A 73 -9.44 -21.36 -35.02
C SER A 73 -8.76 -20.28 -35.89
N ILE A 74 -9.17 -19.02 -35.79
CA ILE A 74 -8.47 -17.90 -36.44
C ILE A 74 -7.11 -17.69 -35.80
N LEU A 75 -7.04 -17.67 -34.46
CA LEU A 75 -5.79 -17.48 -33.71
C LEU A 75 -4.79 -18.62 -33.93
N GLU A 76 -5.26 -19.87 -33.97
CA GLU A 76 -4.44 -21.07 -34.19
C GLU A 76 -3.89 -21.22 -35.62
N LYS A 77 -4.41 -20.46 -36.59
CA LYS A 77 -3.73 -20.34 -37.90
C LYS A 77 -2.41 -19.56 -37.80
N ASN A 78 -2.18 -18.93 -36.65
CA ASN A 78 -1.00 -18.15 -36.30
C ASN A 78 -0.63 -17.11 -37.38
N PRO A 79 -1.58 -16.26 -37.82
CA PRO A 79 -1.27 -15.24 -38.81
C PRO A 79 -0.16 -14.31 -38.32
N ASP A 80 0.64 -13.76 -39.23
CA ASP A 80 1.53 -12.64 -38.87
C ASP A 80 0.70 -11.39 -38.49
N ASP A 81 1.33 -10.35 -37.96
CA ASP A 81 0.60 -9.17 -37.50
C ASP A 81 -0.09 -8.41 -38.65
N SER A 82 0.38 -8.54 -39.90
CA SER A 82 -0.30 -7.93 -41.05
C SER A 82 -1.58 -8.70 -41.40
N GLU A 83 -1.48 -10.02 -41.50
CA GLU A 83 -2.60 -10.92 -41.74
C GLU A 83 -3.64 -10.82 -40.61
N PHE A 84 -3.18 -10.75 -39.35
CA PHE A 84 -4.06 -10.61 -38.20
C PHE A 84 -4.91 -9.33 -38.27
N ARG A 85 -4.31 -8.20 -38.66
CA ARG A 85 -5.02 -6.92 -38.84
C ARG A 85 -6.09 -6.98 -39.93
N GLU A 86 -5.85 -7.74 -41.00
CA GLU A 86 -6.87 -7.98 -42.04
C GLU A 86 -8.06 -8.81 -41.52
N MET A 87 -7.84 -9.63 -40.50
CA MET A 87 -8.85 -10.49 -39.88
C MET A 87 -9.66 -9.79 -38.77
N ILE A 88 -9.23 -8.64 -38.25
CA ILE A 88 -9.91 -7.90 -37.16
C ILE A 88 -11.40 -7.64 -37.45
N PRO A 89 -11.84 -7.23 -38.66
CA PRO A 89 -13.27 -7.06 -38.96
C PRO A 89 -14.08 -8.36 -38.87
N GLU A 90 -13.47 -9.53 -39.08
CA GLU A 90 -14.10 -10.83 -38.83
C GLU A 90 -14.12 -11.15 -37.34
N ILE A 91 -13.01 -10.92 -36.62
CA ILE A 91 -12.90 -11.10 -35.17
C ILE A 91 -13.98 -10.28 -34.43
N LYS A 92 -14.18 -9.02 -34.82
CA LYS A 92 -15.20 -8.14 -34.23
C LYS A 92 -16.61 -8.74 -34.28
N LYS A 93 -16.95 -9.51 -35.33
CA LYS A 93 -18.27 -10.17 -35.48
C LYS A 93 -18.42 -11.42 -34.61
N LEU A 94 -17.30 -11.95 -34.13
CA LEU A 94 -17.23 -13.15 -33.29
C LEU A 94 -17.12 -12.82 -31.80
N LEU A 95 -17.04 -11.53 -31.43
CA LEU A 95 -17.02 -11.12 -30.03
C LEU A 95 -18.28 -11.61 -29.29
N PRO A 96 -18.13 -12.00 -28.00
CA PRO A 96 -19.25 -12.32 -27.12
C PRO A 96 -20.22 -11.15 -26.93
N ARG A 97 -21.44 -11.45 -26.49
CA ARG A 97 -22.52 -10.46 -26.33
C ARG A 97 -22.18 -9.31 -25.37
N GLN A 98 -21.29 -9.54 -24.41
CA GLN A 98 -20.87 -8.54 -23.43
C GLN A 98 -20.24 -7.32 -24.13
N PHE A 99 -19.63 -7.50 -25.30
CA PHE A 99 -19.16 -6.40 -26.13
C PHE A 99 -20.29 -5.64 -26.83
N ASP A 100 -21.38 -6.31 -27.21
CA ASP A 100 -22.58 -5.64 -27.70
C ASP A 100 -23.22 -4.80 -26.57
N GLU A 101 -23.28 -5.36 -25.35
CA GLU A 101 -23.83 -4.70 -24.15
C GLU A 101 -23.03 -3.45 -23.74
N MET A 102 -21.70 -3.45 -23.97
CA MET A 102 -20.83 -2.29 -23.71
C MET A 102 -20.99 -1.14 -24.71
N THR A 103 -21.69 -1.35 -25.83
CA THR A 103 -21.79 -0.35 -26.89
C THR A 103 -22.52 0.90 -26.39
N GLY A 104 -21.87 2.07 -26.48
CA GLY A 104 -22.40 3.37 -26.07
C GLY A 104 -22.24 3.70 -24.59
N MET A 105 -21.52 2.88 -23.81
CA MET A 105 -21.22 3.17 -22.40
C MET A 105 -20.23 4.34 -22.25
N ILE A 106 -20.43 5.18 -21.23
CA ILE A 106 -19.54 6.31 -20.91
C ILE A 106 -18.34 5.78 -20.10
N GLN A 107 -17.13 6.04 -20.57
CA GLN A 107 -15.88 5.72 -19.87
C GLN A 107 -15.32 6.93 -19.10
N HIS A 108 -14.31 6.68 -18.24
CA HIS A 108 -13.57 7.68 -17.47
C HIS A 108 -12.98 8.83 -18.31
N HIS A 109 -12.65 9.94 -17.65
CA HIS A 109 -12.12 11.18 -18.27
C HIS A 109 -10.93 10.98 -19.24
N GLU A 110 -10.09 9.98 -19.01
CA GLU A 110 -8.94 9.64 -19.87
C GLU A 110 -9.37 8.95 -21.18
N HIS A 111 -10.51 8.27 -21.18
CA HIS A 111 -11.13 7.59 -22.32
C HIS A 111 -12.41 8.30 -22.82
N GLU A 112 -12.69 9.51 -22.32
CA GLU A 112 -13.89 10.27 -22.63
C GLU A 112 -14.08 10.42 -24.15
N GLY A 113 -15.15 9.81 -24.67
CA GLY A 113 -15.52 9.80 -26.09
C GLY A 113 -15.22 8.49 -26.85
N TYR A 114 -14.65 7.47 -26.21
CA TYR A 114 -14.38 6.17 -26.82
C TYR A 114 -15.33 5.08 -26.31
N ASP A 115 -15.90 4.34 -27.26
CA ASP A 115 -16.71 3.16 -27.00
C ASP A 115 -15.80 1.99 -26.58
N PRO A 116 -16.08 1.26 -25.48
CA PRO A 116 -15.21 0.17 -25.00
C PRO A 116 -14.95 -0.93 -26.04
N THR A 117 -15.94 -1.21 -26.88
CA THR A 117 -15.83 -2.23 -27.93
C THR A 117 -15.00 -1.73 -29.09
N GLU A 118 -15.17 -0.47 -29.51
CA GLU A 118 -14.28 0.13 -30.52
C GLU A 118 -12.84 0.28 -30.02
N HIS A 119 -12.66 0.57 -28.73
CA HIS A 119 -11.35 0.58 -28.10
C HIS A 119 -10.69 -0.80 -28.19
N THR A 120 -11.39 -1.88 -27.80
CA THR A 120 -10.89 -3.26 -27.96
C THR A 120 -10.50 -3.58 -29.41
N VAL A 121 -11.26 -3.09 -30.39
CA VAL A 121 -10.90 -3.26 -31.80
C VAL A 121 -9.62 -2.50 -32.16
N ASN A 122 -9.44 -1.29 -31.64
CA ASN A 122 -8.25 -0.47 -31.88
C ASN A 122 -7.02 -1.06 -31.18
N THR A 123 -7.14 -1.61 -29.96
CA THR A 123 -6.02 -2.28 -29.28
C THR A 123 -5.50 -3.46 -30.09
N LEU A 124 -6.39 -4.23 -30.75
CA LEU A 124 -6.00 -5.32 -31.63
C LEU A 124 -5.23 -4.86 -32.88
N TYR A 125 -5.49 -3.65 -33.40
CA TYR A 125 -4.72 -3.08 -34.51
C TYR A 125 -3.31 -2.67 -34.10
N GLU A 126 -3.14 -2.18 -32.87
CA GLU A 126 -1.87 -1.73 -32.30
C GLU A 126 -1.01 -2.87 -31.73
N LEU A 127 -1.58 -4.05 -31.54
CA LEU A 127 -0.90 -5.22 -30.98
C LEU A 127 0.20 -5.75 -31.91
N GLU A 128 1.42 -5.90 -31.36
CA GLU A 128 2.62 -6.39 -32.03
C GLU A 128 3.06 -7.71 -31.39
N THR A 129 3.01 -8.82 -32.14
CA THR A 129 3.25 -10.18 -31.64
C THR A 129 4.12 -11.06 -32.56
N ASP A 130 4.62 -10.51 -33.68
CA ASP A 130 5.48 -11.25 -34.61
C ASP A 130 6.79 -11.75 -34.00
N GLN A 131 7.29 -11.04 -32.97
CA GLN A 131 8.48 -11.39 -32.20
C GLN A 131 8.24 -12.49 -31.15
N LEU A 132 6.97 -12.83 -30.87
CA LEU A 132 6.60 -13.88 -29.94
C LEU A 132 6.52 -15.24 -30.66
N ASP A 133 6.81 -16.29 -29.92
CA ASP A 133 6.58 -17.67 -30.36
C ASP A 133 5.08 -17.92 -30.59
N GLU A 134 4.75 -18.91 -31.42
CA GLU A 134 3.38 -19.23 -31.83
C GLU A 134 2.40 -19.35 -30.65
N LYS A 135 2.79 -20.08 -29.59
CA LYS A 135 1.94 -20.26 -28.40
C LYS A 135 1.71 -18.94 -27.66
N ASP A 136 2.75 -18.14 -27.52
CA ASP A 136 2.74 -16.89 -26.77
C ASP A 136 1.97 -15.81 -27.52
N ARG A 137 2.05 -15.82 -28.86
CA ARG A 137 1.24 -14.99 -29.74
C ARG A 137 -0.25 -15.27 -29.58
N ILE A 138 -0.65 -16.54 -29.51
CA ILE A 138 -2.05 -16.92 -29.27
C ILE A 138 -2.51 -16.44 -27.89
N ILE A 139 -1.66 -16.56 -26.87
CA ILE A 139 -1.96 -16.07 -25.51
C ILE A 139 -2.15 -14.55 -25.52
N ALA A 140 -1.21 -13.80 -26.08
CA ALA A 140 -1.25 -12.33 -26.16
C ALA A 140 -2.53 -11.84 -26.87
N ARG A 141 -2.83 -12.42 -28.04
CA ARG A 141 -4.00 -12.04 -28.84
C ARG A 141 -5.31 -12.43 -28.14
N THR A 142 -5.37 -13.59 -27.50
CA THR A 142 -6.57 -14.01 -26.76
C THR A 142 -6.80 -13.12 -25.54
N ALA A 143 -5.75 -12.83 -24.77
CA ALA A 143 -5.83 -11.94 -23.63
C ALA A 143 -6.28 -10.53 -24.06
N MET A 144 -5.71 -9.99 -25.15
CA MET A 144 -6.10 -8.68 -25.67
C MET A 144 -7.55 -8.63 -26.14
N ILE A 145 -8.10 -9.69 -26.75
CA ILE A 145 -9.51 -9.71 -27.16
C ILE A 145 -10.45 -9.53 -25.95
N PHE A 146 -10.08 -10.06 -24.78
CA PHE A 146 -10.94 -10.07 -23.60
C PHE A 146 -10.48 -9.14 -22.47
N HIS A 147 -9.41 -8.36 -22.64
CA HIS A 147 -8.80 -7.57 -21.56
C HIS A 147 -9.80 -6.66 -20.85
N ASP A 148 -10.78 -6.14 -21.59
CA ASP A 148 -11.71 -5.11 -21.14
C ASP A 148 -13.17 -5.57 -21.01
N VAL A 149 -13.47 -6.86 -21.20
CA VAL A 149 -14.86 -7.35 -21.20
C VAL A 149 -15.58 -7.12 -19.86
N GLY A 150 -14.84 -6.96 -18.77
CA GLY A 150 -15.33 -6.61 -17.44
C GLY A 150 -15.95 -5.22 -17.33
N LYS A 151 -15.68 -4.32 -18.28
CA LYS A 151 -16.30 -2.98 -18.32
C LYS A 151 -17.81 -3.04 -18.52
N VAL A 152 -18.37 -4.17 -18.97
CA VAL A 152 -19.81 -4.42 -19.05
C VAL A 152 -20.52 -4.28 -17.70
N LYS A 153 -19.81 -4.56 -16.59
CA LYS A 153 -20.36 -4.40 -15.24
C LYS A 153 -20.39 -2.94 -14.82
N ASP A 154 -19.23 -2.28 -14.92
CA ASP A 154 -19.10 -0.85 -14.66
C ASP A 154 -17.80 -0.33 -15.32
N PRO A 155 -17.89 0.47 -16.41
CA PRO A 155 -16.73 1.02 -17.09
C PRO A 155 -15.99 2.09 -16.27
N LEU A 156 -16.61 2.56 -15.17
CA LEU A 156 -16.05 3.55 -14.26
C LEU A 156 -15.34 2.91 -13.04
N LYS A 157 -15.29 1.59 -12.92
CA LYS A 157 -14.48 0.96 -11.86
C LYS A 157 -13.12 0.52 -12.36
N ARG A 158 -12.10 0.74 -11.53
CA ARG A 158 -10.76 0.17 -11.75
C ARG A 158 -10.75 -1.36 -11.63
N LEU A 159 -11.80 -1.97 -11.08
CA LEU A 159 -11.95 -3.44 -10.91
C LEU A 159 -12.21 -4.19 -12.22
N HIS A 160 -12.37 -3.49 -13.34
CA HIS A 160 -12.66 -4.12 -14.63
C HIS A 160 -11.65 -5.19 -15.07
N PRO A 161 -10.31 -5.14 -14.81
CA PRO A 161 -9.41 -6.22 -15.22
C PRO A 161 -9.74 -7.56 -14.54
N TYR A 162 -10.12 -7.51 -13.25
CA TYR A 162 -10.56 -8.70 -12.52
C TYR A 162 -11.88 -9.23 -13.08
N TRP A 163 -12.88 -8.36 -13.26
CA TRP A 163 -14.14 -8.78 -13.86
C TRP A 163 -13.98 -9.32 -15.28
N SER A 164 -13.05 -8.75 -16.05
CA SER A 164 -12.68 -9.25 -17.37
C SER A 164 -12.18 -10.67 -17.28
N ALA A 165 -11.29 -10.98 -16.34
CA ALA A 165 -10.77 -12.34 -16.14
C ALA A 165 -11.88 -13.31 -15.71
N GLU A 166 -12.75 -12.92 -14.78
CA GLU A 166 -13.85 -13.78 -14.32
C GLU A 166 -14.87 -14.07 -15.43
N ILE A 167 -15.24 -13.06 -16.23
CA ILE A 167 -16.12 -13.26 -17.39
C ILE A 167 -15.39 -14.10 -18.46
N ALA A 168 -14.13 -13.79 -18.76
CA ALA A 168 -13.35 -14.47 -19.79
C ALA A 168 -13.05 -15.94 -19.43
N LYS A 169 -13.04 -16.31 -18.15
CA LYS A 169 -12.84 -17.69 -17.69
C LYS A 169 -13.78 -18.68 -18.36
N ASP A 170 -15.05 -18.33 -18.48
CA ASP A 170 -16.03 -19.18 -19.15
C ASP A 170 -15.81 -19.21 -20.67
N PHE A 171 -15.41 -18.09 -21.28
CA PHE A 171 -15.10 -18.03 -22.72
C PHE A 171 -13.87 -18.86 -23.08
N ILE A 172 -12.78 -18.70 -22.34
CA ILE A 172 -11.51 -19.40 -22.54
C ILE A 172 -11.72 -20.91 -22.36
N LYS A 173 -12.55 -21.31 -21.40
CA LYS A 173 -12.94 -22.70 -21.21
C LYS A 173 -13.76 -23.24 -22.39
N LYS A 174 -14.73 -22.48 -22.90
CA LYS A 174 -15.50 -22.82 -24.12
C LYS A 174 -14.63 -22.86 -25.39
N MET A 175 -13.57 -22.05 -25.45
CA MET A 175 -12.55 -22.14 -26.50
C MET A 175 -11.71 -23.42 -26.39
N ASN A 176 -11.82 -24.19 -25.30
CA ASN A 176 -11.12 -25.46 -25.12
C ASN A 176 -9.59 -25.33 -25.20
N PHE A 177 -9.03 -24.29 -24.56
CA PHE A 177 -7.59 -24.20 -24.32
C PHE A 177 -7.13 -25.20 -23.25
N GLU A 178 -5.88 -25.64 -23.31
CA GLU A 178 -5.29 -26.47 -22.25
C GLU A 178 -5.16 -25.67 -20.94
N PRO A 179 -5.27 -26.28 -19.75
CA PRO A 179 -5.29 -25.58 -18.46
C PRO A 179 -4.18 -24.54 -18.27
N GLU A 180 -2.94 -24.90 -18.59
CA GLU A 180 -1.78 -24.00 -18.52
C GLU A 180 -1.96 -22.74 -19.38
N ALA A 181 -2.52 -22.87 -20.59
CA ALA A 181 -2.80 -21.73 -21.45
C ALA A 181 -3.97 -20.89 -20.91
N GLN A 182 -4.97 -21.53 -20.28
CA GLN A 182 -6.06 -20.79 -19.64
C GLN A 182 -5.53 -19.90 -18.53
N ASP A 183 -4.69 -20.44 -17.65
CA ASP A 183 -4.12 -19.71 -16.51
C ASP A 183 -3.26 -18.54 -16.97
N ARG A 184 -2.41 -18.75 -17.99
CA ARG A 184 -1.60 -17.68 -18.60
C ARG A 184 -2.47 -16.57 -19.20
N ILE A 185 -3.47 -16.93 -20.02
CA ILE A 185 -4.37 -15.93 -20.64
C ILE A 185 -5.12 -15.14 -19.55
N LEU A 186 -5.66 -15.83 -18.55
CA LEU A 186 -6.40 -15.20 -17.45
C LEU A 186 -5.52 -14.28 -16.61
N ASN A 187 -4.27 -14.66 -16.34
CA ASN A 187 -3.32 -13.81 -15.63
C ASN A 187 -3.06 -12.50 -16.40
N HIS A 188 -2.81 -12.57 -17.72
CA HIS A 188 -2.63 -11.39 -18.57
C HIS A 188 -3.86 -10.49 -18.60
N ILE A 189 -5.08 -11.06 -18.69
CA ILE A 189 -6.33 -10.28 -18.63
C ILE A 189 -6.47 -9.58 -17.27
N ARG A 190 -6.27 -10.34 -16.19
CA ARG A 190 -6.44 -9.87 -14.80
C ARG A 190 -5.46 -8.75 -14.45
N ARG A 191 -4.31 -8.72 -15.10
CA ARG A 191 -3.20 -7.81 -14.80
C ARG A 191 -2.89 -6.85 -15.95
N HIS A 192 -3.76 -6.70 -16.96
CA HIS A 192 -3.44 -5.95 -18.19
C HIS A 192 -3.05 -4.48 -17.95
N ASP A 193 -3.44 -3.87 -16.82
CA ASP A 193 -3.04 -2.52 -16.41
C ASP A 193 -1.70 -2.44 -15.64
N ALA A 194 -1.08 -3.57 -15.27
CA ALA A 194 -0.03 -3.60 -14.24
C ALA A 194 1.22 -2.80 -14.60
N LEU A 195 1.72 -2.90 -15.84
CA LEU A 195 2.82 -2.06 -16.33
C LEU A 195 2.42 -0.59 -16.47
N GLY A 196 1.15 -0.32 -16.81
CA GLY A 196 0.58 1.02 -16.84
C GLY A 196 0.65 1.69 -15.48
N ASP A 197 0.35 0.92 -14.44
CA ASP A 197 0.28 1.38 -13.06
C ASP A 197 1.65 1.75 -12.47
N ILE A 198 2.69 0.94 -12.68
CA ILE A 198 4.05 1.29 -12.21
C ILE A 198 4.69 2.44 -12.98
N SER A 199 4.16 2.78 -14.16
CA SER A 199 4.68 3.81 -15.05
C SER A 199 4.07 5.20 -14.80
N ARG A 200 3.21 5.35 -13.78
CA ARG A 200 2.62 6.65 -13.43
C ARG A 200 3.60 7.47 -12.58
N GLU A 201 3.52 8.78 -12.75
CA GLU A 201 4.35 9.77 -12.02
C GLU A 201 3.55 10.56 -10.98
N ASP A 202 2.24 10.30 -10.86
CA ASP A 202 1.37 10.98 -9.90
C ASP A 202 1.53 10.46 -8.46
N GLY A 203 2.50 9.55 -8.23
CA GLY A 203 2.78 8.93 -6.93
C GLY A 203 1.71 7.93 -6.49
N ARG A 204 0.73 7.62 -7.34
CA ARG A 204 -0.42 6.76 -7.02
C ARG A 204 -0.27 5.31 -7.52
N ASN A 205 0.96 4.84 -7.70
CA ASN A 205 1.24 3.48 -8.17
C ASN A 205 0.74 2.48 -7.12
N ILE A 206 -0.10 1.54 -7.55
CA ILE A 206 -0.67 0.42 -6.77
C ILE A 206 0.39 -0.65 -6.59
N LEU A 207 1.02 -1.00 -7.70
CA LEU A 207 1.97 -2.08 -7.82
C LEU A 207 3.37 -1.51 -7.67
N SER A 208 4.25 -2.30 -7.06
CA SER A 208 5.69 -2.07 -7.17
C SER A 208 6.23 -2.86 -8.36
N PRO A 209 7.42 -2.51 -8.88
CA PRO A 209 8.17 -3.35 -9.82
C PRO A 209 8.20 -4.83 -9.42
N ASN A 210 8.48 -5.11 -8.13
CA ASN A 210 8.51 -6.46 -7.58
C ASN A 210 7.15 -7.16 -7.64
N SER A 211 6.03 -6.45 -7.40
CA SER A 211 4.69 -7.04 -7.58
C SER A 211 4.42 -7.43 -9.04
N VAL A 212 4.87 -6.61 -9.99
CA VAL A 212 4.73 -6.95 -11.42
C VAL A 212 5.59 -8.17 -11.76
N LEU A 213 6.81 -8.25 -11.23
CA LEU A 213 7.69 -9.41 -11.42
C LEU A 213 7.18 -10.68 -10.75
N SER A 214 6.45 -10.60 -9.63
CA SER A 214 5.80 -11.80 -9.08
C SER A 214 4.75 -12.34 -10.06
N PHE A 215 3.93 -11.48 -10.66
CA PHE A 215 2.91 -11.92 -11.64
C PHE A 215 3.51 -12.44 -12.95
N PHE A 216 4.67 -11.91 -13.34
CA PHE A 216 5.35 -12.21 -14.60
C PHE A 216 6.81 -12.58 -14.34
N SER A 217 6.98 -13.74 -13.70
CA SER A 217 8.23 -14.24 -13.13
C SER A 217 9.33 -14.61 -14.14
N ASN A 218 9.07 -14.46 -15.44
CA ASN A 218 10.07 -14.70 -16.46
C ASN A 218 9.93 -13.71 -17.62
N GLN A 219 11.01 -13.60 -18.40
CA GLN A 219 11.11 -12.62 -19.47
C GLN A 219 10.06 -12.83 -20.57
N THR A 220 9.63 -14.07 -20.83
CA THR A 220 8.61 -14.37 -21.84
C THR A 220 7.25 -13.83 -21.41
N GLU A 221 6.83 -14.10 -20.18
CA GLU A 221 5.57 -13.55 -19.63
C GLU A 221 5.60 -12.03 -19.59
N LEU A 222 6.72 -11.44 -19.17
CA LEU A 222 6.86 -9.99 -19.13
C LEU A 222 6.80 -9.36 -20.53
N GLU A 223 7.39 -10.01 -21.54
CA GLU A 223 7.31 -9.56 -22.94
C GLU A 223 5.88 -9.61 -23.47
N ILE A 224 5.15 -10.71 -23.24
CA ILE A 224 3.73 -10.83 -23.63
C ILE A 224 2.93 -9.69 -23.00
N HIS A 225 3.10 -9.49 -21.69
CA HIS A 225 2.40 -8.46 -20.95
C HIS A 225 2.72 -7.05 -21.47
N PHE A 226 4.00 -6.78 -21.76
CA PHE A 226 4.44 -5.50 -22.34
C PHE A 226 3.74 -5.20 -23.66
N GLN A 227 3.61 -6.18 -24.57
CA GLN A 227 2.92 -5.97 -25.84
C GLN A 227 1.43 -5.68 -25.66
N ILE A 228 0.79 -6.34 -24.70
CA ILE A 228 -0.60 -6.07 -24.34
C ILE A 228 -0.75 -4.62 -23.86
N VAL A 229 -0.01 -4.22 -22.81
CA VAL A 229 -0.15 -2.89 -22.21
C VAL A 229 0.21 -1.78 -23.19
N ARG A 230 1.25 -1.99 -23.99
CA ARG A 230 1.70 -1.03 -25.01
C ARG A 230 0.63 -0.82 -26.07
N ALA A 231 0.02 -1.89 -26.58
CA ALA A 231 -1.06 -1.79 -27.57
C ALA A 231 -2.30 -1.10 -27.01
N ASP A 232 -2.64 -1.40 -25.75
CA ASP A 232 -3.76 -0.79 -25.05
C ASP A 232 -3.63 0.74 -24.97
N ILE A 233 -2.48 1.19 -24.44
CA ILE A 233 -2.17 2.62 -24.30
C ILE A 233 -2.06 3.35 -25.64
N LYS A 234 -1.45 2.72 -26.66
CA LYS A 234 -1.32 3.31 -28.01
C LYS A 234 -2.67 3.51 -28.68
N SER A 235 -3.63 2.63 -28.42
CA SER A 235 -4.98 2.73 -29.00
C SER A 235 -5.75 3.97 -28.52
N ILE A 236 -5.31 4.60 -27.43
CA ILE A 236 -5.94 5.79 -26.83
C ILE A 236 -5.04 7.01 -27.06
N PRO A 237 -5.43 7.96 -27.93
CA PRO A 237 -4.57 9.10 -28.28
C PRO A 237 -4.10 9.92 -27.08
N LYS A 238 -4.94 10.08 -26.05
CA LYS A 238 -4.59 10.80 -24.81
C LYS A 238 -3.51 10.09 -23.98
N LEU A 239 -3.43 8.76 -24.07
CA LEU A 239 -2.49 7.95 -23.30
C LEU A 239 -1.22 7.60 -24.09
N SER A 240 -1.24 7.66 -25.42
CA SER A 240 -0.07 7.40 -26.28
C SER A 240 1.22 8.10 -25.85
N LYS A 241 1.12 9.30 -25.25
CA LYS A 241 2.24 10.05 -24.67
C LYS A 241 2.99 9.33 -23.54
N TYR A 242 2.40 8.29 -22.95
CA TYR A 242 3.00 7.49 -21.89
C TYR A 242 3.76 6.27 -22.42
N GLU A 243 3.74 5.99 -23.73
CA GLU A 243 4.40 4.82 -24.33
C GLU A 243 5.89 4.72 -23.97
N GLU A 244 6.64 5.84 -24.03
CA GLU A 244 8.06 5.86 -23.66
C GLU A 244 8.30 5.47 -22.20
N LYS A 245 7.35 5.77 -21.30
CA LYS A 245 7.45 5.40 -19.88
C LYS A 245 7.18 3.92 -19.70
N ILE A 246 6.18 3.37 -20.38
CA ILE A 246 5.91 1.93 -20.37
C ILE A 246 7.13 1.15 -20.86
N ILE A 247 7.77 1.62 -21.94
CA ILE A 247 9.02 1.05 -22.45
C ILE A 247 10.13 1.13 -21.40
N SER A 248 10.26 2.26 -20.71
CA SER A 248 11.27 2.46 -19.67
C SER A 248 11.06 1.51 -18.50
N SER A 249 9.83 1.42 -17.99
CA SER A 249 9.45 0.50 -16.92
C SER A 249 9.65 -0.97 -17.32
N TYR A 250 9.24 -1.36 -18.53
CA TYR A 250 9.49 -2.70 -19.03
C TYR A 250 11.00 -3.01 -19.11
N ASN A 251 11.82 -2.09 -19.63
CA ASN A 251 13.26 -2.29 -19.71
C ASN A 251 13.91 -2.43 -18.33
N LEU A 252 13.43 -1.66 -17.35
CA LEU A 252 13.85 -1.77 -15.95
C LEU A 252 13.53 -3.16 -15.40
N LEU A 253 12.27 -3.60 -15.49
CA LEU A 253 11.85 -4.94 -15.03
C LEU A 253 12.60 -6.08 -15.74
N ARG A 254 12.83 -5.93 -17.04
CA ARG A 254 13.59 -6.90 -17.83
C ARG A 254 15.04 -6.99 -17.35
N GLN A 255 15.67 -5.84 -17.07
CA GLN A 255 17.01 -5.82 -16.48
C GLN A 255 17.00 -6.42 -15.09
N GLU A 256 15.96 -6.18 -14.28
CA GLU A 256 15.82 -6.82 -12.97
C GLU A 256 15.72 -8.34 -13.08
N LEU A 257 14.91 -8.90 -13.98
CA LEU A 257 14.85 -10.36 -14.18
C LEU A 257 16.19 -10.96 -14.65
N GLN A 258 16.92 -10.24 -15.49
CA GLN A 258 18.28 -10.65 -15.92
C GLN A 258 19.27 -10.55 -14.76
N ASN A 259 19.19 -9.46 -14.02
CA ASN A 259 19.99 -9.24 -12.82
C ASN A 259 19.56 -10.15 -11.69
N ASP A 260 18.36 -10.73 -11.63
CA ASP A 260 17.96 -11.70 -10.60
C ASP A 260 18.53 -13.09 -10.92
N SER A 261 18.73 -13.38 -12.22
CA SER A 261 19.49 -14.56 -12.66
C SER A 261 21.01 -14.43 -12.42
N ASP A 262 21.54 -13.20 -12.33
CA ASP A 262 22.96 -12.89 -12.07
C ASP A 262 23.24 -12.37 -10.64
N ARG A 263 22.21 -11.90 -9.93
CA ARG A 263 22.24 -11.64 -8.50
C ARG A 263 22.41 -13.03 -7.94
N LYS A 264 23.57 -13.24 -7.32
CA LYS A 264 23.54 -14.01 -6.08
C LYS A 264 22.38 -13.41 -5.30
N LYS A 265 21.29 -14.20 -5.16
CA LYS A 265 20.27 -14.02 -4.13
C LYS A 265 20.93 -13.27 -2.98
N PRO A 266 20.39 -12.10 -2.55
CA PRO A 266 21.04 -11.29 -1.54
C PRO A 266 21.59 -12.25 -0.50
N THR A 267 22.89 -12.19 -0.25
CA THR A 267 23.64 -13.20 0.52
C THR A 267 23.14 -13.38 1.96
N ASN A 268 22.00 -12.78 2.31
CA ASN A 268 21.18 -13.04 3.48
C ASN A 268 20.24 -14.25 3.34
N GLU A 269 19.95 -14.79 2.15
CA GLU A 269 19.27 -16.10 2.04
C GLU A 269 20.16 -17.26 2.52
N ALA A 270 21.47 -17.04 2.60
CA ALA A 270 22.43 -18.02 3.08
C ALA A 270 22.47 -18.02 4.62
N ASN A 271 21.53 -18.73 5.24
CA ASN A 271 21.32 -18.99 6.68
C ASN A 271 20.27 -18.12 7.38
N ILE A 272 19.03 -18.11 6.87
CA ILE A 272 17.89 -17.74 7.70
C ILE A 272 17.41 -19.01 8.40
N ASP A 273 17.47 -19.01 9.73
CA ASP A 273 17.03 -20.13 10.56
C ASP A 273 15.51 -20.08 10.71
N LEU A 274 14.80 -20.54 9.67
CA LEU A 274 13.35 -20.72 9.72
C LEU A 274 13.02 -22.15 10.19
N PRO A 275 12.02 -22.33 11.06
CA PRO A 275 11.55 -23.65 11.50
C PRO A 275 10.72 -24.37 10.41
N PHE A 276 10.68 -23.83 9.19
CA PHE A 276 9.92 -24.32 8.05
C PHE A 276 10.63 -23.99 6.72
N GLU A 277 10.25 -24.69 5.65
CA GLU A 277 10.71 -24.38 4.29
C GLU A 277 10.19 -23.00 3.86
N MET A 278 11.03 -22.22 3.19
CA MET A 278 10.64 -20.90 2.70
C MET A 278 9.39 -21.01 1.82
N VAL A 279 8.44 -20.14 2.09
CA VAL A 279 7.19 -20.04 1.35
C VAL A 279 7.47 -19.36 0.02
N ASP A 280 6.98 -19.96 -1.06
CA ASP A 280 7.04 -19.35 -2.38
C ASP A 280 6.16 -18.09 -2.41
N ARG A 281 6.74 -16.96 -2.86
CA ARG A 281 6.04 -15.67 -2.87
C ARG A 281 4.82 -15.70 -3.79
N GLN A 282 4.87 -16.44 -4.90
CA GLN A 282 3.73 -16.54 -5.81
C GLN A 282 2.59 -17.33 -5.17
N GLU A 283 2.90 -18.44 -4.49
CA GLU A 283 1.92 -19.21 -3.72
C GLU A 283 1.19 -18.35 -2.68
N ALA A 284 1.94 -17.60 -1.87
CA ALA A 284 1.35 -16.69 -0.89
C ALA A 284 0.50 -15.59 -1.56
N THR A 285 0.99 -15.04 -2.68
CA THR A 285 0.28 -14.01 -3.44
C THR A 285 -1.02 -14.51 -4.05
N ASP A 286 -1.09 -15.76 -4.50
CA ASP A 286 -2.30 -16.38 -5.03
C ASP A 286 -3.36 -16.56 -3.93
N ILE A 287 -2.95 -17.03 -2.74
CA ILE A 287 -3.83 -17.15 -1.58
C ILE A 287 -4.34 -15.77 -1.16
N ILE A 288 -3.46 -14.77 -1.04
CA ILE A 288 -3.86 -13.40 -0.69
C ILE A 288 -4.82 -12.83 -1.73
N SER A 289 -4.54 -13.06 -3.02
CA SER A 289 -5.41 -12.61 -4.12
C SER A 289 -6.80 -13.21 -3.99
N SER A 290 -6.94 -14.50 -3.62
CA SER A 290 -8.24 -15.15 -3.41
C SER A 290 -9.12 -14.49 -2.32
N ILE A 291 -8.50 -13.84 -1.34
CA ILE A 291 -9.19 -13.10 -0.26
C ILE A 291 -9.62 -11.71 -0.74
N PHE A 292 -8.87 -11.14 -1.70
CA PHE A 292 -8.94 -9.75 -2.15
C PHE A 292 -9.46 -9.57 -3.58
N GLU A 293 -9.93 -10.63 -4.26
CA GLU A 293 -10.42 -10.59 -5.64
C GLU A 293 -11.48 -9.48 -5.89
N GLU A 294 -12.23 -9.07 -4.85
CA GLU A 294 -13.15 -7.93 -4.89
C GLU A 294 -12.53 -6.59 -4.37
N TYR A 295 -11.51 -6.66 -3.50
CA TYR A 295 -10.98 -5.54 -2.70
C TYR A 295 -9.69 -4.92 -3.25
N PHE A 296 -8.88 -5.64 -4.03
CA PHE A 296 -7.61 -5.12 -4.56
C PHE A 296 -7.82 -3.89 -5.45
N TYR A 297 -8.98 -3.82 -6.11
CA TYR A 297 -9.38 -2.66 -6.92
C TYR A 297 -10.40 -1.73 -6.25
N GLU A 298 -11.18 -2.20 -5.26
CA GLU A 298 -12.00 -1.32 -4.40
C GLU A 298 -11.16 -0.58 -3.34
N ALA A 299 -9.90 -0.97 -3.14
CA ALA A 299 -8.89 -0.24 -2.38
C ALA A 299 -8.85 1.27 -2.69
N TYR A 300 -9.22 1.68 -3.91
CA TYR A 300 -9.30 3.08 -4.34
C TYR A 300 -10.50 3.88 -3.83
N LEU A 301 -11.51 3.23 -3.24
CA LEU A 301 -12.76 3.85 -2.78
C LEU A 301 -12.85 4.01 -1.27
N PHE A 302 -11.81 3.64 -0.55
CA PHE A 302 -11.64 3.90 0.86
C PHE A 302 -11.38 5.39 1.15
N LYS A 303 -12.25 6.26 0.65
CA LYS A 303 -12.42 7.66 1.08
C LYS A 303 -13.27 7.76 2.35
N GLU A 304 -13.98 6.70 2.72
CA GLU A 304 -14.78 6.59 3.94
C GLU A 304 -14.48 5.22 4.60
N ILE A 305 -13.34 5.08 5.31
CA ILE A 305 -12.96 3.81 5.93
C ILE A 305 -13.48 3.77 7.36
N ASP A 306 -14.51 2.96 7.64
CA ASP A 306 -14.58 2.34 8.96
C ASP A 306 -13.50 1.24 9.00
N ILE A 307 -12.33 1.60 9.54
CA ILE A 307 -11.17 0.71 9.68
C ILE A 307 -11.59 -0.58 10.42
N THR A 308 -12.54 -0.47 11.35
CA THR A 308 -13.04 -1.56 12.19
C THR A 308 -13.89 -2.55 11.41
N GLU A 309 -14.82 -2.05 10.58
CA GLU A 309 -15.68 -2.91 9.75
C GLU A 309 -14.85 -3.72 8.76
N ASN A 310 -13.91 -3.05 8.09
CA ASN A 310 -12.98 -3.69 7.16
C ASN A 310 -12.06 -4.71 7.86
N GLN A 311 -11.63 -4.43 9.09
CA GLN A 311 -10.83 -5.37 9.87
C GLN A 311 -11.61 -6.65 10.17
N GLN A 312 -12.87 -6.53 10.62
CA GLN A 312 -13.71 -7.68 10.93
C GLN A 312 -13.99 -8.54 9.69
N GLU A 313 -14.19 -7.90 8.53
CA GLU A 313 -14.40 -8.62 7.28
C GLU A 313 -13.16 -9.42 6.86
N ARG A 314 -11.97 -8.82 6.93
CA ARG A 314 -10.70 -9.53 6.67
C ARG A 314 -10.51 -10.72 7.61
N GLN A 315 -10.79 -10.54 8.91
CA GLN A 315 -10.76 -11.65 9.87
C GLN A 315 -11.70 -12.80 9.48
N ASN A 316 -12.92 -12.49 9.03
CA ASN A 316 -13.89 -13.50 8.61
C ASN A 316 -13.42 -14.26 7.36
N LYS A 317 -12.90 -13.54 6.36
CA LYS A 317 -12.37 -14.15 5.13
C LYS A 317 -11.14 -15.00 5.41
N PHE A 318 -10.17 -14.48 6.17
CA PHE A 318 -9.00 -15.24 6.59
C PHE A 318 -9.40 -16.50 7.36
N SER A 319 -10.39 -16.40 8.25
CA SER A 319 -10.91 -17.55 9.00
C SER A 319 -11.57 -18.62 8.11
N SER A 320 -12.08 -18.24 6.94
CA SER A 320 -12.73 -19.14 5.98
C SER A 320 -11.76 -19.92 5.09
N LEU A 321 -10.49 -19.54 5.06
CA LEU A 321 -9.43 -20.26 4.34
C LEU A 321 -9.24 -21.68 4.88
N SER A 322 -8.63 -22.54 4.07
CA SER A 322 -8.18 -23.85 4.53
C SER A 322 -7.08 -23.69 5.60
N GLU A 323 -6.90 -24.69 6.46
CA GLU A 323 -5.83 -24.65 7.46
C GLU A 323 -4.43 -24.68 6.83
N GLU A 324 -4.31 -25.21 5.61
CA GLU A 324 -3.06 -25.19 4.84
C GLU A 324 -2.76 -23.76 4.36
N ASP A 325 -3.73 -23.09 3.73
CA ASP A 325 -3.57 -21.71 3.27
C ASP A 325 -3.28 -20.74 4.42
N LYS A 326 -3.99 -20.87 5.55
CA LYS A 326 -3.71 -20.06 6.75
C LYS A 326 -2.27 -20.23 7.22
N LYS A 327 -1.80 -21.48 7.25
CA LYS A 327 -0.43 -21.80 7.65
C LYS A 327 0.58 -21.21 6.67
N THR A 328 0.35 -21.31 5.36
CA THR A 328 1.19 -20.70 4.32
C THR A 328 1.29 -19.19 4.52
N ILE A 329 0.18 -18.49 4.78
CA ILE A 329 0.18 -17.05 5.04
C ILE A 329 0.92 -16.69 6.35
N GLU A 330 0.71 -17.42 7.43
CA GLU A 330 1.46 -17.20 8.68
C GLU A 330 2.98 -17.37 8.48
N GLN A 331 3.38 -18.42 7.77
CA GLN A 331 4.78 -18.70 7.46
C GLN A 331 5.37 -17.61 6.57
N PHE A 332 4.60 -17.12 5.60
CA PHE A 332 4.99 -15.99 4.75
C PHE A 332 5.17 -14.70 5.57
N ILE A 333 4.24 -14.38 6.48
CA ILE A 333 4.38 -13.22 7.39
C ILE A 333 5.67 -13.32 8.20
N ILE A 334 5.97 -14.49 8.77
CA ILE A 334 7.20 -14.71 9.56
C ILE A 334 8.45 -14.57 8.69
N GLN A 335 8.45 -15.19 7.52
CA GLN A 335 9.55 -15.13 6.56
C GLN A 335 9.86 -13.67 6.18
N GLU A 336 8.86 -12.93 5.72
CA GLU A 336 9.02 -11.54 5.27
C GLU A 336 9.37 -10.62 6.45
N SER A 337 8.91 -10.93 7.67
CA SER A 337 9.29 -10.21 8.89
C SER A 337 10.78 -10.34 9.20
N ILE A 338 11.32 -11.55 9.12
CA ILE A 338 12.75 -11.83 9.35
C ILE A 338 13.61 -11.25 8.23
N LEU A 339 13.12 -11.29 6.99
CA LEU A 339 13.76 -10.69 5.83
C LEU A 339 13.65 -9.15 5.77
N ASN A 340 12.88 -8.54 6.68
CA ASN A 340 12.59 -7.10 6.69
C ASN A 340 12.01 -6.60 5.35
N GLN A 341 10.98 -7.25 4.84
CA GLN A 341 10.35 -6.94 3.54
C GLN A 341 8.97 -6.30 3.70
N GLU A 342 8.59 -5.41 2.77
CA GLU A 342 7.32 -4.67 2.82
C GLU A 342 6.08 -5.58 2.76
N ASP A 343 6.19 -6.73 2.11
CA ASP A 343 5.11 -7.71 1.95
C ASP A 343 4.59 -8.24 3.30
N MET A 344 5.41 -8.22 4.35
CA MET A 344 5.00 -8.59 5.71
C MET A 344 3.78 -7.77 6.16
N ALA A 345 3.82 -6.45 5.98
CA ALA A 345 2.77 -5.56 6.46
C ALA A 345 1.45 -5.81 5.71
N PHE A 346 1.55 -6.04 4.39
CA PHE A 346 0.39 -6.38 3.58
C PHE A 346 -0.21 -7.72 4.02
N ALA A 347 0.61 -8.78 4.11
CA ALA A 347 0.17 -10.12 4.53
C ALA A 347 -0.42 -10.12 5.94
N LEU A 348 0.18 -9.40 6.89
CA LEU A 348 -0.36 -9.22 8.24
C LEU A 348 -1.75 -8.59 8.22
N LYS A 349 -1.95 -7.52 7.42
CA LYS A 349 -3.25 -6.86 7.26
C LYS A 349 -4.33 -7.81 6.75
N ILE A 350 -4.01 -8.77 5.88
CA ILE A 350 -4.96 -9.76 5.34
C ILE A 350 -5.61 -10.58 6.45
N THR A 351 -4.87 -10.86 7.53
CA THR A 351 -5.39 -11.62 8.67
C THR A 351 -6.48 -10.85 9.43
N GLY A 352 -6.55 -9.52 9.27
CA GLY A 352 -7.36 -8.64 10.08
C GLY A 352 -6.88 -8.55 11.55
N ARG A 353 -5.69 -9.07 11.86
CA ARG A 353 -5.08 -9.06 13.19
C ARG A 353 -3.88 -8.11 13.26
N GLU A 354 -3.80 -7.14 12.35
CA GLU A 354 -2.67 -6.23 12.25
C GLU A 354 -2.51 -5.24 13.42
N THR A 355 -3.50 -5.14 14.30
CA THR A 355 -3.43 -4.37 15.56
C THR A 355 -3.49 -5.26 16.81
N ASP A 356 -3.47 -6.59 16.63
CA ASP A 356 -3.61 -7.56 17.71
C ASP A 356 -2.24 -8.02 18.22
N GLU A 357 -1.86 -7.50 19.39
CA GLU A 357 -0.59 -7.82 20.06
C GLU A 357 -0.49 -9.31 20.41
N GLN A 358 -1.61 -9.97 20.72
CA GLN A 358 -1.61 -11.39 21.09
C GLN A 358 -1.30 -12.29 19.90
N TYR A 359 -1.58 -11.83 18.67
CA TYR A 359 -1.28 -12.60 17.48
C TYR A 359 0.22 -12.84 17.31
N VAL A 360 1.05 -11.84 17.65
CA VAL A 360 2.50 -11.99 17.62
C VAL A 360 2.94 -13.03 18.65
N ASP A 361 2.43 -12.96 19.89
CA ASP A 361 2.74 -13.92 20.95
C ASP A 361 2.33 -15.36 20.57
N GLU A 362 1.19 -15.50 19.89
CA GLU A 362 0.72 -16.79 19.35
C GLU A 362 1.70 -17.36 18.32
N LEU A 363 2.17 -16.55 17.37
CA LEU A 363 3.12 -16.96 16.34
C LEU A 363 4.49 -17.26 16.92
N GLU A 364 5.02 -16.40 17.80
CA GLU A 364 6.30 -16.61 18.49
C GLU A 364 6.28 -17.94 19.26
N LYS A 365 5.18 -18.24 19.96
CA LYS A 365 5.01 -19.52 20.65
C LYS A 365 4.86 -20.71 19.70
N LYS A 366 4.06 -20.55 18.62
CA LYS A 366 3.77 -21.61 17.66
C LYS A 366 5.02 -22.03 16.90
N TYR A 367 5.88 -21.09 16.53
CA TYR A 367 7.07 -21.31 15.73
C TYR A 367 8.39 -21.25 16.52
N SER A 368 8.34 -20.90 17.82
CA SER A 368 9.52 -20.79 18.70
C SER A 368 10.59 -19.82 18.16
N LEU A 369 10.14 -18.64 17.73
CA LEU A 369 10.97 -17.57 17.16
C LEU A 369 10.65 -16.24 17.86
N GLU A 370 11.60 -15.31 17.86
CA GLU A 370 11.36 -13.90 18.24
C GLU A 370 11.01 -13.10 17.00
N LEU A 371 9.89 -12.36 17.02
CA LEU A 371 9.36 -11.68 15.84
C LEU A 371 9.33 -10.16 16.06
N HIS A 372 10.53 -9.58 16.28
CA HIS A 372 10.67 -8.15 16.61
C HIS A 372 10.05 -7.22 15.55
N ASN A 373 10.36 -7.44 14.27
CA ASN A 373 9.82 -6.63 13.17
C ASN A 373 8.29 -6.74 13.07
N LEU A 374 7.73 -7.92 13.31
CA LEU A 374 6.28 -8.12 13.32
C LEU A 374 5.62 -7.39 14.50
N ARG A 375 6.26 -7.45 15.68
CA ARG A 375 5.81 -6.73 16.87
C ARG A 375 5.82 -5.22 16.64
N VAL A 376 6.89 -4.68 16.06
CA VAL A 376 6.97 -3.27 15.64
C VAL A 376 5.83 -2.96 14.67
N ALA A 377 5.62 -3.78 13.63
CA ALA A 377 4.56 -3.56 12.65
C ALA A 377 3.17 -3.44 13.29
N VAL A 378 2.83 -4.30 14.25
CA VAL A 378 1.54 -4.27 14.95
C VAL A 378 1.33 -2.95 15.71
N TYR A 379 2.35 -2.47 16.42
CA TYR A 379 2.26 -1.18 17.11
C TYR A 379 2.23 0.01 16.15
N VAL A 380 2.95 -0.06 15.02
CA VAL A 380 2.89 0.97 13.97
C VAL A 380 1.51 1.02 13.32
N PHE A 381 0.86 -0.12 13.04
CA PHE A 381 -0.53 -0.16 12.58
C PHE A 381 -1.48 0.45 13.61
N LYS A 382 -1.34 0.08 14.88
CA LYS A 382 -2.15 0.62 15.99
C LYS A 382 -2.05 2.14 16.09
N ASN A 383 -0.83 2.68 16.01
CA ASN A 383 -0.59 4.13 15.97
C ASN A 383 -1.20 4.76 14.72
N THR A 384 -0.92 4.20 13.55
CA THR A 384 -1.41 4.72 12.26
C THR A 384 -2.93 4.80 12.24
N TYR A 385 -3.64 3.74 12.65
CA TYR A 385 -5.12 3.71 12.64
C TYR A 385 -5.73 4.70 13.63
N ASN A 386 -5.15 4.84 14.83
CA ASN A 386 -5.62 5.85 15.78
C ASN A 386 -5.34 7.28 15.27
N THR A 387 -4.19 7.51 14.65
CA THR A 387 -3.83 8.78 14.01
C THR A 387 -4.82 9.16 12.92
N TRP A 388 -5.08 8.26 11.96
CA TRP A 388 -6.05 8.50 10.90
C TRP A 388 -7.45 8.73 11.45
N TRP A 389 -7.91 7.88 12.38
CA TRP A 389 -9.22 8.04 12.99
C TRP A 389 -9.37 9.41 13.67
N LEU A 390 -8.38 9.86 14.43
CA LEU A 390 -8.39 11.18 15.06
C LEU A 390 -8.38 12.31 14.03
N LYS A 391 -7.55 12.20 12.98
CA LYS A 391 -7.45 13.23 11.92
C LYS A 391 -8.75 13.34 11.10
N ASP A 392 -9.41 12.21 10.83
CA ASP A 392 -10.64 12.16 10.02
C ASP A 392 -11.90 12.58 10.79
N ASN A 393 -11.98 12.24 12.08
CA ASN A 393 -13.17 12.52 12.89
C ASN A 393 -13.15 13.92 13.53
N PHE A 394 -11.98 14.53 13.69
CA PHE A 394 -11.85 15.82 14.34
C PHE A 394 -11.16 16.82 13.42
N PRO A 395 -11.88 17.78 12.82
CA PRO A 395 -11.30 18.78 11.92
C PRO A 395 -10.40 19.78 12.64
N PRO A 396 -9.62 20.60 11.92
CA PRO A 396 -8.81 21.64 12.54
C PRO A 396 -9.69 22.60 13.36
N ASN A 397 -9.19 23.07 14.51
CA ASN A 397 -9.89 23.97 15.43
C ASN A 397 -11.16 23.40 16.09
N TYR A 398 -11.33 22.08 16.08
CA TYR A 398 -12.46 21.41 16.73
C TYR A 398 -12.48 21.60 18.26
N GLN A 399 -13.69 21.77 18.81
CA GLN A 399 -13.94 21.87 20.25
C GLN A 399 -14.81 20.68 20.71
N PRO A 400 -14.20 19.63 21.29
CA PRO A 400 -14.92 18.42 21.70
C PRO A 400 -15.80 18.66 22.94
N SER A 401 -16.92 17.96 23.01
CA SER A 401 -17.69 17.77 24.24
C SER A 401 -16.94 16.86 25.24
N ASP A 402 -17.37 16.82 26.50
CA ASP A 402 -16.77 15.95 27.53
C ASP A 402 -16.78 14.45 27.15
N ALA A 403 -17.83 14.01 26.46
CA ALA A 403 -17.94 12.63 25.98
C ALA A 403 -16.93 12.35 24.85
N GLU A 404 -16.79 13.28 23.91
CA GLU A 404 -15.80 13.17 22.82
C GLU A 404 -14.37 13.27 23.34
N LEU A 405 -14.09 14.13 24.34
CA LEU A 405 -12.81 14.21 25.02
C LEU A 405 -12.40 12.89 25.65
N THR A 406 -13.35 12.15 26.20
CA THR A 406 -13.08 10.82 26.77
C THR A 406 -12.61 9.83 25.68
N ILE A 407 -13.24 9.88 24.50
CA ILE A 407 -12.87 9.04 23.35
C ILE A 407 -11.52 9.46 22.78
N ILE A 408 -11.31 10.76 22.56
CA ILE A 408 -10.03 11.32 22.10
C ILE A 408 -8.92 10.89 23.04
N LYS A 409 -9.09 11.11 24.35
CA LYS A 409 -8.11 10.73 25.35
C LYS A 409 -7.80 9.23 25.31
N SER A 410 -8.81 8.37 25.21
CA SER A 410 -8.57 6.93 25.08
C SER A 410 -7.72 6.55 23.86
N LYS A 411 -7.88 7.26 22.73
CA LYS A 411 -7.09 7.05 21.51
C LYS A 411 -5.68 7.59 21.64
N VAL A 412 -5.53 8.78 22.22
CA VAL A 412 -4.22 9.40 22.48
C VAL A 412 -3.43 8.56 23.51
N ASP A 413 -4.07 8.07 24.57
CA ASP A 413 -3.47 7.15 25.54
C ASP A 413 -3.00 5.85 24.85
N SER A 414 -3.81 5.31 23.93
CA SER A 414 -3.40 4.15 23.12
C SER A 414 -2.18 4.42 22.26
N ILE A 415 -2.03 5.64 21.71
CA ILE A 415 -0.84 6.04 20.95
C ILE A 415 0.37 6.18 21.88
N ALA A 416 0.17 6.81 23.04
CA ALA A 416 1.21 6.98 24.04
C ALA A 416 1.78 5.63 24.52
N GLU A 417 0.92 4.65 24.80
CA GLU A 417 1.36 3.32 25.21
C GLU A 417 2.11 2.58 24.09
N ALA A 418 1.64 2.65 22.86
CA ALA A 418 2.34 2.07 21.71
C ALA A 418 3.70 2.76 21.46
N ALA A 419 3.78 4.09 21.58
CA ALA A 419 5.03 4.83 21.46
C ALA A 419 6.06 4.40 22.54
N LYS A 420 5.63 4.22 23.79
CA LYS A 420 6.49 3.71 24.88
C LYS A 420 7.03 2.31 24.58
N VAL A 421 6.21 1.44 23.98
CA VAL A 421 6.68 0.11 23.60
C VAL A 421 7.69 0.21 22.45
N LEU A 422 7.34 0.95 21.40
CA LEU A 422 8.18 1.16 20.21
C LEU A 422 9.54 1.79 20.56
N ALA A 423 9.60 2.68 21.55
CA ALA A 423 10.86 3.30 22.00
C ALA A 423 11.95 2.29 22.40
N ASN A 424 11.59 1.05 22.77
CA ASN A 424 12.53 0.01 23.15
C ASN A 424 13.12 -0.76 21.96
N PHE A 425 12.72 -0.44 20.73
CA PHE A 425 13.14 -1.15 19.53
C PHE A 425 14.14 -0.36 18.70
N GLN A 426 15.04 -1.09 18.07
CA GLN A 426 15.88 -0.63 16.97
C GLN A 426 15.51 -1.46 15.74
N VAL A 427 15.39 -0.81 14.59
CA VAL A 427 14.98 -1.45 13.34
C VAL A 427 15.99 -1.24 12.24
N ASP A 428 16.03 -2.17 11.30
CA ASP A 428 16.70 -1.95 10.02
C ASP A 428 15.92 -0.91 9.21
N ALA A 429 16.60 0.17 8.87
CA ALA A 429 16.04 1.27 8.12
C ALA A 429 16.84 1.54 6.85
N THR A 430 16.15 2.05 5.83
CA THR A 430 16.76 2.40 4.55
C THR A 430 16.45 3.83 4.14
N HIS A 431 17.31 4.43 3.33
CA HIS A 431 17.09 5.74 2.74
C HIS A 431 17.43 5.69 1.25
N ALA A 432 16.44 6.07 0.44
CA ALA A 432 16.55 6.21 -1.01
C ALA A 432 16.71 7.67 -1.40
N THR A 433 17.56 7.95 -2.38
CA THR A 433 17.83 9.31 -2.85
C THR A 433 18.18 9.35 -4.34
N ASN A 434 18.33 10.54 -4.92
CA ASN A 434 18.74 10.73 -6.32
C ASN A 434 20.27 10.73 -6.49
N GLU A 435 20.76 10.61 -7.73
CA GLU A 435 22.20 10.51 -8.04
C GLU A 435 23.01 11.70 -7.51
N GLU A 436 22.45 12.92 -7.60
CA GLU A 436 23.13 14.14 -7.15
C GLU A 436 23.35 14.17 -5.63
N THR A 437 22.37 13.67 -4.87
CA THR A 437 22.40 13.69 -3.40
C THR A 437 23.13 12.48 -2.83
N PHE A 438 23.13 11.35 -3.55
CA PHE A 438 23.82 10.12 -3.16
C PHE A 438 25.31 10.37 -2.90
N ASP A 439 26.00 11.05 -3.80
CA ASP A 439 27.42 11.37 -3.66
C ASP A 439 27.74 12.23 -2.42
N VAL A 440 26.80 13.09 -2.04
CA VAL A 440 26.93 13.96 -0.86
C VAL A 440 26.80 13.12 0.40
N ILE A 441 25.73 12.31 0.49
CA ILE A 441 25.48 11.41 1.62
C ILE A 441 26.60 10.36 1.73
N ASP A 442 27.09 9.83 0.61
CA ASP A 442 28.16 8.84 0.66
C ASP A 442 29.48 9.42 1.18
N LYS A 443 29.74 10.71 0.96
CA LYS A 443 30.92 11.39 1.50
C LYS A 443 30.72 11.89 2.93
N SER A 444 29.56 12.45 3.24
CA SER A 444 29.27 13.03 4.55
C SER A 444 28.90 11.99 5.60
N LYS A 445 28.41 10.82 5.17
CA LYS A 445 27.79 9.82 6.04
C LYS A 445 26.62 10.40 6.84
N ALA A 446 25.94 11.39 6.29
CA ALA A 446 24.90 12.12 7.01
C ALA A 446 23.70 12.36 6.12
N LEU A 447 22.51 12.06 6.65
CA LEU A 447 21.23 12.44 6.07
C LEU A 447 20.79 13.78 6.67
N ILE A 448 20.26 14.65 5.82
CA ILE A 448 19.81 15.98 6.24
C ILE A 448 18.28 16.00 6.20
N LYS A 449 17.68 16.70 7.16
CA LYS A 449 16.22 16.85 7.22
C LYS A 449 15.63 17.29 5.88
N ALA A 450 14.47 16.73 5.54
CA ALA A 450 13.74 17.16 4.38
C ALA A 450 13.32 18.63 4.54
N THR A 451 13.44 19.43 3.47
CA THR A 451 12.82 20.76 3.44
C THR A 451 11.35 20.59 3.08
N GLU A 452 10.43 21.23 3.81
CA GLU A 452 8.98 21.24 3.51
C GLU A 452 8.74 21.84 2.13
N LYS A 453 8.89 21.02 1.09
CA LYS A 453 8.13 21.21 -0.13
C LYS A 453 6.89 20.37 0.06
N THR A 454 5.75 21.05 0.18
CA THR A 454 4.42 20.45 -0.01
C THR A 454 4.51 19.50 -1.18
N SER A 455 4.48 18.21 -0.89
CA SER A 455 4.52 17.22 -1.94
C SER A 455 3.23 17.36 -2.72
N THR A 456 3.35 17.61 -4.01
CA THR A 456 2.21 17.70 -4.92
C THR A 456 1.52 16.35 -5.12
N ASP A 457 2.06 15.28 -4.52
CA ASP A 457 1.65 13.88 -4.69
C ASP A 457 0.79 13.32 -3.54
N GLY A 458 0.60 14.06 -2.45
CA GLY A 458 -0.18 13.58 -1.30
C GLY A 458 0.56 12.62 -0.37
N SER A 459 1.90 12.62 -0.39
CA SER A 459 2.69 11.92 0.64
C SER A 459 2.43 12.51 2.04
N GLN A 460 2.06 11.64 2.99
CA GLN A 460 1.76 11.99 4.38
C GLN A 460 3.06 12.14 5.18
N TYR A 461 3.66 13.33 5.12
CA TYR A 461 4.80 13.67 5.98
C TYR A 461 4.27 14.02 7.38
N GLU A 462 4.83 13.38 8.41
CA GLU A 462 4.46 13.58 9.81
C GLU A 462 5.41 14.57 10.52
N GLY A 463 5.56 15.74 9.92
CA GLY A 463 6.38 16.85 10.38
C GLY A 463 7.77 16.95 9.73
N ASN A 464 8.59 17.84 10.25
CA ASN A 464 9.97 18.05 9.83
C ASN A 464 10.90 17.04 10.47
N GLY A 465 11.86 16.56 9.69
CA GLY A 465 12.89 15.65 10.16
C GLY A 465 13.54 14.87 9.02
N VAL A 466 14.31 13.85 9.39
CA VAL A 466 14.96 12.94 8.45
C VAL A 466 14.07 11.73 8.21
N TYR A 467 13.69 11.49 6.97
CA TYR A 467 12.79 10.39 6.61
C TYR A 467 13.57 9.14 6.20
N THR A 468 13.16 8.01 6.78
CA THR A 468 13.71 6.68 6.50
C THR A 468 12.58 5.70 6.26
N GLY A 469 12.83 4.67 5.46
CA GLY A 469 11.97 3.51 5.31
C GLY A 469 12.29 2.51 6.41
N ILE A 470 11.27 1.88 6.98
CA ILE A 470 11.42 0.82 7.98
C ILE A 470 10.56 -0.37 7.55
N LEU A 471 10.80 -1.56 8.09
CA LEU A 471 10.00 -2.76 7.76
C LEU A 471 9.95 -3.02 6.24
N GLY A 472 11.09 -2.86 5.55
CA GLY A 472 11.22 -2.97 4.09
C GLY A 472 10.73 -1.76 3.28
N GLY A 473 10.33 -0.66 3.93
CA GLY A 473 9.99 0.59 3.25
C GLY A 473 11.18 1.23 2.54
N PHE A 474 10.93 2.10 1.54
CA PHE A 474 11.93 2.81 0.69
C PHE A 474 12.86 1.98 -0.19
N ASP A 475 12.92 0.65 -0.03
CA ASP A 475 13.71 -0.22 -0.90
C ASP A 475 13.32 -0.11 -2.40
N TRP A 476 12.12 0.44 -2.70
CA TRP A 476 11.58 0.63 -4.04
C TRP A 476 11.51 2.09 -4.53
N TRP A 477 11.81 3.09 -3.68
CA TRP A 477 11.73 4.54 -4.04
C TRP A 477 13.00 5.04 -4.73
N GLY A 478 14.11 4.30 -4.61
CA GLY A 478 15.38 4.67 -5.23
C GLY A 478 15.31 4.49 -6.75
N ASN A 479 16.03 5.35 -7.46
CA ASN A 479 16.42 5.02 -8.84
C ASN A 479 17.27 3.74 -8.72
N GLN A 480 16.79 2.60 -9.23
CA GLN A 480 17.42 1.28 -9.04
C GLN A 480 18.85 1.17 -9.61
N SER A 481 19.37 2.25 -10.21
CA SER A 481 20.77 2.44 -10.57
C SER A 481 21.69 2.79 -9.39
N LEU A 482 21.16 3.11 -8.20
CA LEU A 482 21.92 3.51 -7.02
C LEU A 482 21.71 2.57 -5.83
N ASP A 483 22.77 2.35 -5.06
CA ASP A 483 22.71 1.63 -3.80
C ASP A 483 21.81 2.38 -2.79
N LEU A 484 21.11 1.64 -1.93
CA LEU A 484 20.37 2.21 -0.80
C LEU A 484 21.34 2.49 0.36
N PHE A 485 21.06 3.53 1.15
CA PHE A 485 21.72 3.69 2.44
C PHE A 485 20.98 2.86 3.47
N HIS A 486 21.71 2.00 4.18
CA HIS A 486 21.17 1.15 5.24
C HIS A 486 21.73 1.60 6.59
N MET A 487 20.90 1.53 7.64
CA MET A 487 21.27 1.91 9.00
C MET A 487 20.42 1.18 10.03
N LYS A 488 20.88 1.13 11.29
CA LYS A 488 20.02 0.78 12.44
C LYS A 488 19.40 2.06 13.00
N LEU A 489 18.08 2.13 13.04
CA LEU A 489 17.35 3.28 13.56
C LEU A 489 16.78 2.99 14.95
N PRO A 490 17.10 3.80 15.98
CA PRO A 490 16.41 3.74 17.27
C PRO A 490 15.02 4.38 17.13
N LEU A 491 13.97 3.61 17.41
CA LEU A 491 12.60 4.12 17.30
C LEU A 491 12.23 5.10 18.42
N SER A 492 13.02 5.23 19.49
CA SER A 492 12.84 6.29 20.49
C SER A 492 12.89 7.70 19.87
N GLU A 493 13.63 7.87 18.78
CA GLU A 493 13.93 9.17 18.17
C GLU A 493 13.00 9.55 17.01
N ALA A 494 12.07 8.67 16.63
CA ALA A 494 11.35 8.78 15.37
C ALA A 494 9.84 8.56 15.51
N ILE A 495 9.05 9.16 14.63
CA ILE A 495 7.61 8.91 14.48
C ILE A 495 7.40 7.91 13.35
N PRO A 496 7.14 6.61 13.63
CA PRO A 496 6.84 5.63 12.60
C PRO A 496 5.37 5.68 12.19
N ILE A 497 5.09 5.52 10.89
CA ILE A 497 3.74 5.47 10.33
C ILE A 497 3.68 4.62 9.07
N PHE A 498 2.53 4.01 8.79
CA PHE A 498 2.21 3.52 7.45
C PHE A 498 1.57 4.63 6.61
N ILE A 499 2.12 4.94 5.44
CA ILE A 499 1.66 6.08 4.62
C ILE A 499 0.42 5.79 3.76
N ASN A 500 -0.07 4.54 3.74
CA ASN A 500 -1.22 4.12 2.95
C ASN A 500 -1.88 2.88 3.56
N PHE A 501 -3.21 2.89 3.71
CA PHE A 501 -3.94 1.74 4.26
C PHE A 501 -3.83 0.52 3.35
N ASN A 502 -4.00 0.70 2.05
CA ASN A 502 -4.13 -0.38 1.07
C ASN A 502 -2.80 -1.05 0.76
N PHE A 503 -1.76 -0.23 0.65
CA PHE A 503 -0.39 -0.67 0.40
C PHE A 503 0.47 -0.17 1.56
N PRO A 504 0.37 -0.85 2.73
CA PRO A 504 1.03 -0.39 3.94
C PRO A 504 2.54 -0.39 3.74
N LYS A 505 3.08 0.82 3.60
CA LYS A 505 4.52 1.09 3.51
C LYS A 505 4.93 1.90 4.71
N ALA A 506 5.85 1.36 5.50
CA ALA A 506 6.25 1.99 6.73
C ALA A 506 7.40 2.98 6.50
N MET A 507 7.26 4.15 7.11
CA MET A 507 8.27 5.19 7.16
C MET A 507 8.45 5.64 8.60
N ALA A 508 9.61 6.20 8.90
CA ALA A 508 9.90 6.85 10.16
C ALA A 508 10.43 8.27 9.92
N ASN A 509 9.79 9.26 10.56
CA ASN A 509 10.29 10.63 10.63
C ASN A 509 11.18 10.78 11.87
N VAL A 510 12.50 10.83 11.70
CA VAL A 510 13.44 11.06 12.80
C VAL A 510 13.48 12.55 13.11
N LEU A 511 13.17 12.91 14.36
CA LEU A 511 12.97 14.29 14.78
C LEU A 511 14.30 15.02 15.04
N CYS A 512 15.10 15.18 13.98
CA CYS A 512 16.41 15.80 14.01
C CYS A 512 16.70 16.66 12.76
N GLU A 513 17.76 17.45 12.81
CA GLU A 513 18.22 18.21 11.63
C GLU A 513 19.15 17.40 10.74
N VAL A 514 19.97 16.54 11.35
CA VAL A 514 20.93 15.67 10.68
C VAL A 514 20.89 14.30 11.36
N LEU A 515 20.96 13.23 10.57
CA LEU A 515 21.11 11.86 11.06
C LEU A 515 22.44 11.32 10.56
N ASP A 516 23.36 11.05 11.48
CA ASP A 516 24.63 10.40 11.17
C ASP A 516 24.38 8.91 10.89
N ILE A 517 24.85 8.45 9.72
CA ILE A 517 24.68 7.10 9.18
C ILE A 517 26.05 6.54 8.80
N GLU A 518 26.75 6.02 9.80
CA GLU A 518 28.00 5.29 9.56
C GLU A 518 27.77 4.10 8.62
N LYS A 519 28.80 3.75 7.85
CA LYS A 519 28.69 2.82 6.70
C LYS A 519 28.49 1.35 7.10
N ASP A 520 28.50 1.02 8.39
CA ASP A 520 28.36 -0.36 8.89
C ASP A 520 26.91 -0.61 9.36
N LEU A 521 26.30 -1.70 8.86
CA LEU A 521 24.92 -2.15 9.20
C LEU A 521 24.71 -2.43 10.70
N ARG A 522 25.79 -2.39 11.49
CA ARG A 522 25.79 -2.67 12.92
C ARG A 522 25.71 -1.41 13.77
N ASP A 523 26.00 -0.25 13.20
CA ASP A 523 26.05 0.99 13.94
C ASP A 523 24.69 1.66 13.94
N VAL A 524 24.31 2.15 15.12
CA VAL A 524 23.02 2.81 15.36
C VAL A 524 23.16 4.27 14.91
N ALA A 525 22.26 4.69 14.03
CA ALA A 525 22.23 6.06 13.53
C ALA A 525 22.00 7.07 14.66
N ILE A 526 22.72 8.18 14.62
CA ILE A 526 22.74 9.17 15.71
C ILE A 526 22.08 10.47 15.25
N PRO A 527 20.99 10.91 15.92
CA PRO A 527 20.36 12.19 15.61
C PRO A 527 21.21 13.36 16.12
N HIS A 528 21.31 14.40 15.31
CA HIS A 528 22.03 15.64 15.61
C HIS A 528 21.17 16.89 15.34
N GLY A 529 21.54 17.98 16.03
CA GLY A 529 20.89 19.28 15.93
C GLY A 529 19.67 19.40 16.85
N LEU A 530 18.84 20.39 16.59
CA LEU A 530 17.64 20.64 17.40
C LEU A 530 16.61 19.53 17.19
N GLN A 531 16.32 18.77 18.24
CA GLN A 531 15.20 17.82 18.25
C GLN A 531 13.90 18.57 18.53
N GLU A 532 13.00 18.59 17.54
CA GLU A 532 11.69 19.23 17.64
C GLU A 532 10.65 18.50 16.78
N TYR A 533 9.38 18.64 17.15
CA TYR A 533 8.28 18.37 16.22
C TYR A 533 7.89 19.69 15.59
N HIS A 534 7.78 19.73 14.27
CA HIS A 534 7.31 20.92 13.56
C HIS A 534 6.55 20.52 12.29
N GLN A 535 5.33 21.01 12.11
CA GLN A 535 4.50 20.76 10.94
C GLN A 535 3.83 22.05 10.47
N THR A 536 4.22 22.56 9.30
CA THR A 536 3.68 23.81 8.77
C THR A 536 2.22 23.74 8.33
N GLU A 537 1.69 22.55 8.06
CA GLU A 537 0.25 22.35 7.78
C GLU A 537 -0.63 22.90 8.92
N TYR A 538 -0.10 22.94 10.15
CA TYR A 538 -0.84 23.38 11.33
C TYR A 538 -0.60 24.85 11.70
N ASN A 539 -0.03 25.66 10.80
CA ASN A 539 0.22 27.09 11.03
C ASN A 539 -1.05 27.86 11.43
N ASP A 540 -2.19 27.50 10.84
CA ASP A 540 -3.49 28.16 11.08
C ASP A 540 -4.37 27.42 12.12
N VAL A 541 -3.79 26.48 12.86
CA VAL A 541 -4.51 25.65 13.85
C VAL A 541 -4.28 26.18 15.25
N ASP A 542 -5.37 26.48 15.94
CA ASP A 542 -5.38 26.91 17.33
C ASP A 542 -4.95 25.78 18.28
N ILE A 543 -4.14 26.15 19.28
CA ILE A 543 -3.69 25.26 20.35
C ILE A 543 -4.58 25.50 21.56
N SER A 544 -5.79 24.94 21.51
CA SER A 544 -6.77 25.09 22.57
C SER A 544 -6.36 24.36 23.87
N GLU A 545 -6.86 24.86 25.00
CA GLU A 545 -6.48 24.39 26.35
C GLU A 545 -6.71 22.88 26.57
N TRP A 546 -7.72 22.27 25.93
CA TRP A 546 -7.95 20.83 26.06
C TRP A 546 -6.80 19.99 25.46
N LYS A 547 -6.14 20.47 24.40
CA LYS A 547 -4.97 19.82 23.80
C LYS A 547 -3.78 19.88 24.76
N LEU A 548 -3.54 21.07 25.32
CA LEU A 548 -2.48 21.29 26.31
C LEU A 548 -2.70 20.44 27.54
N LYS A 549 -3.94 20.32 28.03
CA LYS A 549 -4.28 19.47 29.17
C LYS A 549 -3.94 18.00 28.91
N ILE A 550 -4.30 17.46 27.75
CA ILE A 550 -3.95 16.08 27.39
C ILE A 550 -2.42 15.92 27.33
N LEU A 551 -1.71 16.87 26.71
CA LEU A 551 -0.25 16.82 26.63
C LEU A 551 0.42 16.88 28.01
N ARG A 552 -0.02 17.77 28.93
CA ARG A 552 0.46 17.82 30.32
C ARG A 552 0.26 16.50 31.05
N GLU A 553 -0.91 15.89 30.89
CA GLU A 553 -1.23 14.61 31.53
C GLU A 553 -0.33 13.48 31.02
N ILE A 554 -0.01 13.44 29.73
CA ILE A 554 0.84 12.39 29.14
C ILE A 554 2.31 12.59 29.49
N LEU A 555 2.81 13.82 29.41
CA LEU A 555 4.22 14.12 29.72
C LEU A 555 4.49 14.09 31.23
N GLY A 556 3.47 14.33 32.06
CA GLY A 556 3.60 14.41 33.51
C GLY A 556 4.33 15.67 33.98
N THR A 557 4.35 16.72 33.15
CA THR A 557 5.05 17.98 33.37
C THR A 557 4.20 19.15 32.89
N GLU A 558 4.56 20.37 33.29
CA GLU A 558 3.92 21.57 32.77
C GLU A 558 4.32 21.82 31.32
N VAL A 559 3.37 22.35 30.54
CA VAL A 559 3.60 22.73 29.15
C VAL A 559 3.24 24.21 28.97
N TYR A 560 4.07 24.92 28.24
CA TYR A 560 3.95 26.36 28.04
C TYR A 560 3.67 26.66 26.57
N LEU A 561 2.68 27.52 26.34
CA LEU A 561 2.37 28.04 25.02
C LEU A 561 3.08 29.38 24.85
N ILE A 562 4.00 29.45 23.89
CA ILE A 562 4.80 30.62 23.56
C ILE A 562 4.65 30.96 22.06
N SER A 563 5.25 32.06 21.61
CA SER A 563 5.26 32.43 20.18
C SER A 563 6.66 32.31 19.56
N ASP A 564 6.75 31.77 18.34
CA ASP A 564 7.98 31.79 17.52
C ASP A 564 8.25 33.17 16.86
N HIS A 565 9.27 33.30 15.98
CA HIS A 565 9.58 34.58 15.31
C HIS A 565 8.47 35.10 14.44
N ASN A 566 7.66 34.20 13.93
CA ASN A 566 6.57 34.55 13.04
C ASN A 566 5.29 34.83 13.84
N GLU A 567 5.40 34.96 15.17
CA GLU A 567 4.29 35.17 16.10
C GLU A 567 3.28 34.01 16.09
N LEU A 568 3.75 32.82 15.72
CA LEU A 568 2.92 31.63 15.64
C LEU A 568 3.11 30.74 16.89
N PRO A 569 2.06 30.02 17.32
CA PRO A 569 2.07 29.27 18.56
C PRO A 569 3.08 28.12 18.53
N CYS A 570 3.83 27.98 19.62
CA CYS A 570 4.82 26.95 19.88
C CYS A 570 4.61 26.41 21.30
N VAL A 571 4.72 25.10 21.49
CA VAL A 571 4.65 24.48 22.82
C VAL A 571 6.04 24.08 23.28
N ILE A 572 6.39 24.42 24.52
CA ILE A 572 7.63 23.94 25.16
C ILE A 572 7.32 23.22 26.46
N ALA A 573 8.16 22.26 26.83
CA ALA A 573 8.04 21.52 28.09
C ALA A 573 9.40 21.01 28.56
N ASP A 574 9.58 20.92 29.87
CA ASP A 574 10.71 20.21 30.49
C ASP A 574 10.33 18.73 30.62
N THR A 575 10.78 17.92 29.67
CA THR A 575 10.41 16.51 29.54
C THR A 575 11.64 15.64 29.29
N ASP A 576 11.71 14.53 30.00
CA ASP A 576 12.69 13.44 29.85
C ASP A 576 12.18 12.32 28.93
N LYS A 577 10.97 12.48 28.38
CA LYS A 577 10.31 11.47 27.55
C LYS A 577 10.90 11.41 26.14
N ASP A 578 10.98 10.20 25.60
CA ASP A 578 11.52 9.92 24.27
C ASP A 578 10.79 10.70 23.15
N PRO A 579 11.50 11.14 22.10
CA PRO A 579 10.93 11.87 20.98
C PRO A 579 9.71 11.26 20.30
N ILE A 580 9.70 9.94 20.13
CA ILE A 580 8.55 9.21 19.58
C ILE A 580 7.25 9.51 20.33
N LEU A 581 7.30 9.69 21.66
CA LEU A 581 6.10 9.91 22.46
C LEU A 581 5.51 11.29 22.18
N TRP A 582 6.24 12.35 22.49
CA TRP A 582 5.70 13.71 22.32
C TRP A 582 5.46 14.06 20.85
N GLY A 583 6.30 13.57 19.93
CA GLY A 583 6.13 13.77 18.50
C GLY A 583 4.82 13.16 17.99
N SER A 584 4.52 11.92 18.38
CA SER A 584 3.27 11.24 18.00
C SER A 584 2.04 11.94 18.58
N ILE A 585 2.11 12.42 19.82
CA ILE A 585 0.98 13.13 20.46
C ILE A 585 0.76 14.50 19.81
N CYS A 586 1.83 15.26 19.58
CA CYS A 586 1.76 16.57 18.92
C CYS A 586 1.17 16.45 17.52
N ASN A 587 1.53 15.41 16.78
CA ASN A 587 0.95 15.12 15.48
C ASN A 587 -0.58 14.94 15.54
N VAL A 588 -1.07 14.02 16.39
CA VAL A 588 -2.52 13.74 16.43
C VAL A 588 -3.35 14.85 17.07
N LEU A 589 -2.76 15.65 17.96
CA LEU A 589 -3.41 16.83 18.54
C LEU A 589 -3.30 18.07 17.63
N ARG A 590 -2.59 17.96 16.49
CA ARG A 590 -2.29 19.06 15.57
C ARG A 590 -1.64 20.25 16.29
N ILE A 591 -0.66 19.94 17.13
CA ILE A 591 0.21 20.93 17.76
C ILE A 591 1.32 21.21 16.76
N ARG A 592 1.27 22.39 16.15
CA ARG A 592 2.16 22.77 15.05
C ARG A 592 3.64 22.59 15.39
N ARG A 593 4.07 22.99 16.58
CA ARG A 593 5.46 22.94 17.00
C ARG A 593 5.59 22.58 18.47
N PHE A 594 6.49 21.65 18.76
CA PHE A 594 6.87 21.27 20.11
C PHE A 594 8.39 21.17 20.22
N ILE A 595 8.95 21.80 21.25
CA ILE A 595 10.39 21.79 21.52
C ILE A 595 10.62 21.43 22.99
N PRO A 596 11.32 20.32 23.29
CA PRO A 596 11.81 20.05 24.64
C PRO A 596 12.78 21.13 25.10
N ILE A 597 12.70 21.55 26.37
CA ILE A 597 13.60 22.57 26.93
C ILE A 597 15.06 22.07 26.95
N SER A 598 15.28 20.77 27.17
CA SER A 598 16.60 20.13 27.08
C SER A 598 17.23 20.32 25.69
N SER A 599 16.48 20.08 24.62
CA SER A 599 16.96 20.26 23.25
C SER A 599 17.36 21.71 22.93
N LEU A 600 16.68 22.69 23.55
CA LEU A 600 17.07 24.10 23.42
C LEU A 600 18.40 24.41 24.13
N LEU A 601 18.63 23.80 25.29
CA LEU A 601 19.85 23.95 26.08
C LEU A 601 21.04 23.29 25.39
N ASP A 602 20.90 22.05 24.93
CA ASP A 602 21.98 21.30 24.27
C ASP A 602 22.43 22.01 22.99
N TYR A 603 21.47 22.46 22.16
CA TYR A 603 21.77 23.21 20.94
C TYR A 603 22.44 24.58 21.23
N ALA A 604 22.07 25.23 22.33
CA ALA A 604 22.67 26.50 22.74
C ALA A 604 24.14 26.36 23.14
N ILE A 605 24.50 25.19 23.69
CA ILE A 605 25.85 24.84 24.13
C ILE A 605 26.72 24.46 22.91
N ASP A 606 26.22 23.62 22.00
CA ASP A 606 26.93 23.21 20.77
C ASP A 606 27.31 24.39 19.87
N GLY A 607 26.39 25.37 19.71
CA GLY A 607 26.68 26.60 18.96
C GLY A 607 27.72 27.54 19.61
N TYR A 608 28.16 27.24 20.84
CA TYR A 608 29.16 28.00 21.58
C TYR A 608 30.54 27.30 21.59
N GLU A 609 30.61 25.97 21.56
CA GLU A 609 31.89 25.25 21.42
C GLU A 609 32.59 25.56 20.08
N ASP A 610 31.83 25.66 18.99
CA ASP A 610 32.33 26.11 17.67
C ASP A 610 32.90 27.54 17.68
N LYS A 611 32.52 28.38 18.66
CA LYS A 611 33.09 29.72 18.85
C LYS A 611 34.31 29.71 19.76
N ILE A 612 34.38 28.82 20.74
CA ILE A 612 35.52 28.70 21.65
C ILE A 612 36.75 28.12 20.93
N ASP A 613 36.59 27.26 19.93
CA ASP A 613 37.72 26.77 19.11
C ASP A 613 38.25 27.82 18.10
N SER A 614 37.58 28.98 17.98
CA SER A 614 37.96 30.05 17.05
C SER A 614 38.72 31.23 17.71
N GLU A 615 38.81 31.30 19.04
CA GLU A 615 39.60 32.31 19.76
C GLU A 615 40.31 31.71 20.99
N GLU A 616 41.56 32.13 21.24
CA GLU A 616 42.54 31.62 22.23
C GLU A 616 42.01 31.13 23.60
N PRO A 617 42.72 30.17 24.25
CA PRO A 617 42.20 29.41 25.38
C PRO A 617 41.92 30.27 26.61
N ILE A 618 40.71 30.17 27.16
CA ILE A 618 40.40 30.71 28.49
C ILE A 618 41.12 29.86 29.54
N SER A 619 42.11 30.48 30.19
CA SER A 619 42.93 29.90 31.25
C SER A 619 42.11 29.49 32.48
N SER A 620 42.21 28.21 32.85
CA SER A 620 42.28 27.67 34.23
C SER A 620 41.52 28.39 35.40
N GLY A 621 40.27 27.97 35.65
CA GLY A 621 39.56 27.78 36.96
C GLY A 621 39.27 28.99 37.89
N PRO A 622 38.54 28.81 39.03
CA PRO A 622 37.65 27.71 39.46
C PRO A 622 36.23 28.15 39.96
N TYR A 623 35.28 27.21 40.05
CA TYR A 623 33.95 27.30 40.71
C TYR A 623 32.95 28.36 40.18
N PHE A 624 32.08 27.94 39.26
CA PHE A 624 30.79 28.60 39.06
C PHE A 624 29.82 28.18 40.18
N GLN A 625 29.16 29.14 40.82
CA GLN A 625 28.11 28.86 41.82
C GLN A 625 26.82 28.45 41.09
N GLU A 626 25.99 27.57 41.67
CA GLU A 626 24.72 27.09 41.07
C GLU A 626 23.81 28.21 40.57
N GLN A 627 23.88 29.39 41.19
CA GLN A 627 23.10 30.57 40.81
C GLN A 627 23.64 31.26 39.54
N GLU A 628 24.95 31.25 39.32
CA GLU A 628 25.57 31.75 38.09
C GLU A 628 25.36 30.78 36.93
N ILE A 629 25.31 29.47 37.18
CA ILE A 629 24.94 28.47 36.16
C ILE A 629 23.49 28.68 35.70
N LYS A 630 22.59 28.99 36.64
CA LYS A 630 21.17 29.23 36.34
C LYS A 630 20.96 30.53 35.56
N GLU A 631 21.56 31.64 35.99
CA GLU A 631 21.49 32.91 35.26
C GLU A 631 22.15 32.81 33.87
N TRP A 632 23.19 31.99 33.74
CA TRP A 632 23.87 31.73 32.46
C TRP A 632 23.04 30.82 31.54
N GLN A 633 22.38 29.79 32.07
CA GLN A 633 21.42 28.95 31.35
C GLN A 633 20.22 29.77 30.85
N ASP A 634 19.67 30.65 31.69
CA ASP A 634 18.56 31.55 31.33
C ASP A 634 18.97 32.54 30.23
N GLU A 635 20.21 33.06 30.26
CA GLU A 635 20.76 33.93 29.22
C GLU A 635 21.05 33.17 27.90
N LEU A 636 21.51 31.92 27.99
CA LEU A 636 21.82 31.06 26.84
C LEU A 636 20.54 30.58 26.15
N ILE A 637 19.54 30.12 26.91
CA ILE A 637 18.19 29.80 26.44
C ILE A 637 17.61 31.04 25.75
N GLY A 638 17.65 32.19 26.41
CA GLY A 638 17.18 33.45 25.83
C GLY A 638 17.86 33.80 24.51
N LYS A 639 19.18 33.65 24.41
CA LYS A 639 19.92 33.92 23.16
C LYS A 639 19.59 32.93 22.04
N THR A 640 19.45 31.64 22.34
CA THR A 640 19.11 30.60 21.36
C THR A 640 17.66 30.73 20.88
N LEU A 641 16.73 31.05 21.79
CA LEU A 641 15.36 31.40 21.45
C LEU A 641 15.31 32.63 20.52
N ARG A 642 16.12 33.68 20.76
CA ARG A 642 16.22 34.85 19.86
C ARG A 642 16.78 34.54 18.47
N ILE A 643 17.82 33.69 18.37
CA ILE A 643 18.44 33.32 17.07
C ILE A 643 17.45 32.56 16.18
N ARG A 644 16.56 31.77 16.77
CA ARG A 644 15.48 31.04 16.09
C ARG A 644 14.12 31.73 16.21
N GLY A 645 14.12 32.97 16.71
CA GLY A 645 12.98 33.87 16.62
C GLY A 645 11.95 33.87 17.73
N ILE A 646 12.00 32.95 18.68
CA ILE A 646 11.01 32.83 19.74
C ILE A 646 11.08 34.05 20.68
N LYS A 647 9.93 34.68 20.97
CA LYS A 647 9.86 35.85 21.87
C LYS A 647 9.99 35.37 23.33
N ILE A 648 11.05 35.81 24.01
CA ILE A 648 11.40 35.45 25.40
C ILE A 648 10.38 35.99 26.42
N GLU A 649 9.58 37.00 26.05
CA GLU A 649 8.73 37.78 26.96
C GLU A 649 7.61 36.94 27.65
N ASP A 650 7.39 35.70 27.22
CA ASP A 650 6.33 34.80 27.71
C ASP A 650 6.81 33.68 28.65
N ILE A 651 8.12 33.57 28.95
CA ILE A 651 8.70 32.55 29.83
C ILE A 651 9.19 33.23 31.13
N GLU A 652 8.26 33.51 32.06
CA GLU A 652 8.57 33.90 33.45
C GLU A 652 8.53 32.72 34.41
#